data_AF-A0A2G6F7Z1-F1
#
_entry.id   AF-A0A2G6F7Z1-F1
#
_cell.length_a   1.000
_cell.length_b   1.000
_cell.length_c   1.000
_cell.angle_alpha   90.00
_cell.angle_beta   90.00
_cell.angle_gamma   90.00
#
_symmetry.space_group_name_H-M   'P 1'
#
loop_
_entity.id
_entity.type
_entity.pdbx_description
1 polymer ?
#
loop_
_entity_poly.entity_id
_entity_poly.type
_entity_poly.pdbx_seq_one_letter_code
_entity_poly.pdbx_strand_id
1 'polypeptide(L)'
;MLGKLFKKKPTLHNVKTHSIDLGGVDFVLESGKLAHLADGSVTVTYGDTVLLATAGMSDTPREGIDFFPLMCDFEAKYYATGKMKGSKFSKREARPADSAILTARLIDRPLRPMFPKGMQNDVQLIVTLLQAKGDRSVAAEAITAASTAVQLSGIPIEAPVAAVRVGMDEDGNFFLNPTYEQAEKGLDLIIAGSADAILMVEAGANLIADEKMLEAFEYAHEQIKKLCQAQEDFKKQFEIKAKTPSFAVENEAAIEAVNSVLTEKDYASIGGTMKKDYKASVHAVEERLLSALEADIEAEKFTKGDLLKVMGKNAAKFMRKNIFEKNTRLDGRKPDEIRPLYTEVGLYPRLHGTGLFQRGDTQALSIVTLAGPGNELILDDAGLDGEHKQTYMHHYNFPPYSVGEVRPMRGTGRREIGHGALGERALKYMVPTAAEGFPYTVRVVSEILACNGSSSMAAVCGQTLSLMDAGVPIKAPIAGIAMGLVTDENGNYTILTDIQGAEDFDGDMDLKVCGDENGLTSLQMDIKLKGLKMSLLKEALEKAKIARTTILKNMKETIPAPRETMSEFAPRVISFKIEDDDIRVVIGKGGETIQGLCAEHNVTIDISDDAVVAISGVGEAVDVAKAAIDKMLYKPQVGDVFENCTVKSIMDFGAFVEYLPGKEALVHVSEIANERVNNVHDYLKEGQKVAVKITGFDKKGREQLSMKALLKK
;
A
#
# COMPACT_ATOMS: atom_id res chain seq x y z
N MET A 1 -50.86 -27.07 -33.60
CA MET A 1 -51.22 -26.25 -32.41
C MET A 1 -50.00 -25.88 -31.53
N LEU A 2 -48.79 -25.71 -32.09
CA LEU A 2 -47.56 -25.41 -31.33
C LEU A 2 -46.92 -24.04 -31.64
N GLY A 3 -47.49 -23.26 -32.57
CA GLY A 3 -46.94 -21.97 -33.02
C GLY A 3 -47.36 -20.72 -32.22
N LYS A 4 -48.03 -20.87 -31.07
CA LYS A 4 -48.53 -19.73 -30.25
C LYS A 4 -47.85 -19.57 -28.88
N LEU A 5 -46.81 -20.35 -28.56
CA LEU A 5 -46.14 -20.31 -27.25
C LEU A 5 -44.99 -19.30 -27.12
N PHE A 6 -44.61 -18.56 -28.17
CA PHE A 6 -43.48 -17.62 -28.15
C PHE A 6 -43.89 -16.15 -28.38
N LYS A 7 -44.89 -15.64 -27.64
CA LYS A 7 -45.33 -14.22 -27.76
C LYS A 7 -45.45 -13.44 -26.44
N LYS A 8 -44.51 -13.65 -25.50
CA LYS A 8 -44.08 -12.58 -24.59
C LYS A 8 -42.57 -12.65 -24.47
N LYS A 9 -41.85 -11.61 -24.92
CA LYS A 9 -40.47 -11.42 -24.47
C LYS A 9 -40.53 -11.37 -22.94
N PRO A 10 -39.70 -12.14 -22.21
CA PRO A 10 -39.64 -12.01 -20.76
C PRO A 10 -39.29 -10.55 -20.44
N THR A 11 -40.21 -9.82 -19.84
CA THR A 11 -39.97 -8.49 -19.31
C THR A 11 -39.32 -8.65 -17.95
N LEU A 12 -38.19 -7.98 -17.72
CA LEU A 12 -37.63 -7.82 -16.38
C LEU A 12 -38.69 -7.06 -15.56
N HIS A 13 -39.43 -7.80 -14.73
CA HIS A 13 -40.45 -7.21 -13.88
C HIS A 13 -39.77 -6.48 -12.72
N ASN A 14 -40.20 -5.24 -12.43
CA ASN A 14 -39.81 -4.46 -11.24
C ASN A 14 -38.38 -3.88 -11.20
N VAL A 15 -37.80 -3.46 -12.34
CA VAL A 15 -36.60 -2.62 -12.30
C VAL A 15 -36.94 -1.25 -11.72
N LYS A 16 -36.21 -0.82 -10.69
CA LYS A 16 -36.35 0.51 -10.09
C LYS A 16 -35.00 1.21 -10.04
N THR A 17 -35.04 2.52 -10.18
CA THR A 17 -33.85 3.37 -10.24
C THR A 17 -33.98 4.59 -9.32
N HIS A 18 -32.88 5.04 -8.76
CA HIS A 18 -32.78 6.32 -8.06
C HIS A 18 -31.45 6.97 -8.43
N SER A 19 -31.47 8.28 -8.73
CA SER A 19 -30.27 9.02 -9.16
C SER A 19 -30.13 10.30 -8.34
N ILE A 20 -28.90 10.65 -8.01
CA ILE A 20 -28.53 11.94 -7.41
C ILE A 20 -27.29 12.52 -8.12
N ASP A 21 -27.14 13.85 -8.05
CA ASP A 21 -25.86 14.50 -8.40
C ASP A 21 -24.87 14.34 -7.24
N LEU A 22 -23.72 13.74 -7.53
CA LEU A 22 -22.60 13.63 -6.60
C LEU A 22 -21.36 14.26 -7.24
N GLY A 23 -21.13 15.55 -6.92
CA GLY A 23 -19.96 16.28 -7.42
C GLY A 23 -20.02 16.57 -8.92
N GLY A 24 -21.21 16.84 -9.46
CA GLY A 24 -21.40 17.10 -10.89
C GLY A 24 -21.49 15.85 -11.77
N VAL A 25 -21.59 14.66 -11.15
CA VAL A 25 -21.70 13.37 -11.84
C VAL A 25 -22.88 12.59 -11.26
N ASP A 26 -23.69 12.00 -12.14
CA ASP A 26 -24.84 11.18 -11.73
C ASP A 26 -24.38 9.90 -11.01
N PHE A 27 -24.89 9.71 -9.79
CA PHE A 27 -24.77 8.49 -9.01
C PHE A 27 -26.12 7.76 -8.99
N VAL A 28 -26.18 6.61 -9.67
CA VAL A 28 -27.41 5.87 -9.94
C VAL A 28 -27.42 4.54 -9.19
N LEU A 29 -28.48 4.29 -8.44
CA LEU A 29 -28.83 3.00 -7.86
C LEU A 29 -29.89 2.33 -8.74
N GLU A 30 -29.66 1.10 -9.19
CA GLU A 30 -30.61 0.27 -9.94
C GLU A 30 -30.77 -1.10 -9.29
N SER A 31 -31.99 -1.61 -9.15
CA SER A 31 -32.24 -2.97 -8.65
C SER A 31 -33.45 -3.61 -9.36
N GLY A 32 -33.53 -4.94 -9.30
CA GLY A 32 -34.55 -5.76 -9.99
C GLY A 32 -34.11 -6.30 -11.36
N LYS A 33 -32.97 -5.85 -11.89
CA LYS A 33 -32.45 -6.30 -13.20
C LYS A 33 -31.50 -7.49 -13.12
N LEU A 34 -30.53 -7.43 -12.21
CA LEU A 34 -29.45 -8.41 -12.08
C LEU A 34 -29.57 -9.15 -10.74
N ALA A 35 -29.05 -10.38 -10.69
CA ALA A 35 -28.91 -11.17 -9.47
C ALA A 35 -30.19 -11.37 -8.62
N HIS A 36 -31.34 -11.57 -9.25
CA HIS A 36 -32.67 -11.72 -8.59
C HIS A 36 -32.82 -12.88 -7.58
N LEU A 37 -31.82 -13.77 -7.44
CA LEU A 37 -31.80 -14.84 -6.44
C LEU A 37 -31.02 -14.46 -5.18
N ALA A 38 -30.22 -13.39 -5.21
CA ALA A 38 -29.61 -12.86 -4.00
C ALA A 38 -30.69 -12.29 -3.10
N ASP A 39 -30.49 -12.33 -1.78
CA ASP A 39 -31.43 -11.73 -0.83
C ASP A 39 -31.58 -10.23 -1.14
N GLY A 40 -30.46 -9.55 -1.41
CA GLY A 40 -30.44 -8.18 -1.92
C GLY A 40 -29.40 -8.00 -3.02
N SER A 41 -29.71 -7.15 -4.00
CA SER A 41 -28.81 -6.82 -5.10
C SER A 41 -29.02 -5.39 -5.57
N VAL A 42 -27.94 -4.73 -5.99
CA VAL A 42 -27.98 -3.39 -6.58
C VAL A 42 -26.87 -3.24 -7.61
N THR A 43 -27.18 -2.59 -8.72
CA THR A 43 -26.20 -2.06 -9.65
C THR A 43 -26.00 -0.58 -9.34
N VAL A 44 -24.76 -0.18 -9.07
CA VAL A 44 -24.37 1.22 -8.89
C VAL A 44 -23.67 1.69 -10.16
N THR A 45 -24.09 2.84 -10.68
CA THR A 45 -23.40 3.54 -11.75
C THR A 45 -22.96 4.91 -11.27
N TYR A 46 -21.67 5.25 -11.46
CA TYR A 46 -21.15 6.58 -11.20
C TYR A 46 -20.23 7.01 -12.35
N GLY A 47 -20.73 7.90 -13.21
CA GLY A 47 -20.11 8.18 -14.50
C GLY A 47 -19.98 6.90 -15.34
N ASP A 48 -18.75 6.55 -15.73
CA ASP A 48 -18.44 5.36 -16.53
C ASP A 48 -18.18 4.09 -15.71
N THR A 49 -18.25 4.18 -14.37
CA THR A 49 -18.05 3.04 -13.46
C THR A 49 -19.38 2.36 -13.17
N VAL A 50 -19.42 1.03 -13.31
CA VAL A 50 -20.59 0.20 -13.02
C VAL A 50 -20.19 -0.97 -12.12
N LEU A 51 -20.86 -1.10 -10.98
CA LEU A 51 -20.63 -2.13 -9.96
C LEU A 51 -21.93 -2.91 -9.71
N LEU A 52 -21.84 -4.22 -9.56
CA LEU A 52 -22.94 -5.05 -9.05
C LEU A 52 -22.59 -5.51 -7.64
N ALA A 53 -23.39 -5.12 -6.65
CA ALA A 53 -23.29 -5.64 -5.30
C ALA A 53 -24.43 -6.60 -4.99
N THR A 54 -24.11 -7.70 -4.31
CA THR A 54 -25.07 -8.67 -3.78
C THR A 54 -24.82 -8.90 -2.30
N ALA A 55 -25.90 -9.15 -1.56
CA ALA A 55 -25.88 -9.52 -0.15
C ALA A 55 -26.71 -10.78 0.07
N GLY A 56 -26.21 -11.68 0.92
CA GLY A 56 -26.91 -12.88 1.33
C GLY A 56 -26.66 -13.22 2.79
N MET A 57 -27.66 -13.82 3.44
CA MET A 57 -27.56 -14.30 4.82
C MET A 57 -28.08 -15.73 4.94
N SER A 58 -27.32 -16.60 5.59
CA SER A 58 -27.74 -17.97 5.89
C SER A 58 -28.96 -18.00 6.81
N ASP A 59 -29.84 -18.98 6.60
CA ASP A 59 -31.03 -19.16 7.46
C ASP A 59 -30.65 -19.58 8.89
N THR A 60 -29.57 -20.37 9.03
CA THR A 60 -29.06 -20.85 10.32
C THR A 60 -27.54 -20.60 10.44
N PRO A 61 -27.03 -20.37 11.67
CA PRO A 61 -25.60 -20.26 11.92
C PRO A 61 -24.91 -21.62 11.80
N ARG A 62 -23.60 -21.62 11.50
CA ARG A 62 -22.78 -22.83 11.56
C ARG A 62 -22.63 -23.31 13.00
N GLU A 63 -22.59 -24.63 13.18
CA GLU A 63 -22.36 -25.24 14.49
C GLU A 63 -20.99 -24.82 15.05
N GLY A 64 -20.95 -24.45 16.34
CA GLY A 64 -19.73 -24.08 17.06
C GLY A 64 -19.16 -22.68 16.75
N ILE A 65 -19.87 -21.85 15.99
CA ILE A 65 -19.40 -20.49 15.66
C ILE A 65 -19.50 -19.54 16.86
N ASP A 66 -18.41 -18.83 17.16
CA ASP A 66 -18.30 -17.90 18.30
C ASP A 66 -18.06 -16.43 17.89
N PHE A 67 -18.02 -16.16 16.58
CA PHE A 67 -17.82 -14.83 15.99
C PHE A 67 -18.90 -14.53 14.95
N PHE A 68 -18.94 -13.28 14.46
CA PHE A 68 -19.79 -12.87 13.35
C PHE A 68 -19.10 -13.12 11.99
N PRO A 69 -19.53 -14.12 11.20
CA PRO A 69 -18.92 -14.47 9.92
C PRO A 69 -19.40 -13.60 8.76
N LEU A 70 -19.04 -12.32 8.79
CA LEU A 70 -19.15 -11.45 7.62
C LEU A 70 -17.97 -11.71 6.67
N MET A 71 -18.30 -12.02 5.41
CA MET A 71 -17.37 -12.18 4.30
C MET A 71 -17.65 -11.11 3.25
N CYS A 72 -16.66 -10.26 3.00
CA CYS A 72 -16.70 -9.27 1.93
C CYS A 72 -15.70 -9.65 0.85
N ASP A 73 -16.15 -9.67 -0.40
CA ASP A 73 -15.33 -9.91 -1.58
C ASP A 73 -15.55 -8.80 -2.60
N PHE A 74 -14.45 -8.34 -3.21
CA PHE A 74 -14.46 -7.42 -4.33
C PHE A 74 -13.81 -8.10 -5.53
N GLU A 75 -14.58 -8.24 -6.61
CA GLU A 75 -14.20 -8.98 -7.80
C GLU A 75 -13.96 -8.02 -8.97
N ALA A 76 -12.69 -7.77 -9.26
CA ALA A 76 -12.24 -7.08 -10.47
C ALA A 76 -11.92 -8.10 -11.57
N LYS A 77 -12.43 -7.86 -12.78
CA LYS A 77 -12.19 -8.70 -13.96
C LYS A 77 -11.71 -7.83 -15.11
N TYR A 78 -10.85 -8.38 -15.97
CA TYR A 78 -10.24 -7.61 -17.06
C TYR A 78 -11.27 -7.09 -18.08
N TYR A 79 -12.44 -7.75 -18.18
CA TYR A 79 -13.52 -7.26 -19.04
C TYR A 79 -14.06 -5.91 -18.59
N ALA A 80 -13.92 -5.54 -17.31
CA ALA A 80 -14.46 -4.29 -16.78
C ALA A 80 -13.82 -3.07 -17.44
N THR A 81 -12.57 -3.20 -17.89
CA THR A 81 -11.84 -2.17 -18.64
C THR A 81 -11.61 -2.59 -20.09
N GLY A 82 -12.32 -3.61 -20.59
CA GLY A 82 -12.18 -4.11 -21.96
C GLY A 82 -10.82 -4.73 -22.31
N LYS A 83 -10.05 -5.18 -21.31
CA LYS A 83 -8.70 -5.77 -21.50
C LYS A 83 -8.74 -7.30 -21.42
N MET A 84 -7.62 -7.93 -21.82
CA MET A 84 -7.34 -9.34 -21.55
C MET A 84 -6.13 -9.44 -20.63
N LYS A 85 -6.13 -10.45 -19.75
CA LYS A 85 -4.98 -10.74 -18.89
C LYS A 85 -3.69 -10.97 -19.69
N GLY A 86 -2.62 -10.28 -19.29
CA GLY A 86 -1.32 -10.33 -19.97
C GLY A 86 -0.65 -11.71 -19.98
N SER A 87 -0.92 -12.55 -18.97
CA SER A 87 -0.28 -13.87 -18.82
C SER A 87 -0.35 -14.74 -20.07
N LYS A 88 0.79 -15.33 -20.46
CA LYS A 88 0.91 -16.24 -21.60
C LYS A 88 0.26 -17.61 -21.33
N PHE A 89 0.17 -18.02 -20.06
CA PHE A 89 -0.27 -19.37 -19.66
C PHE A 89 -1.72 -19.42 -19.18
N SER A 90 -2.25 -18.33 -18.61
CA SER A 90 -3.64 -18.27 -18.16
C SER A 90 -4.26 -16.91 -18.44
N LYS A 91 -5.34 -16.91 -19.22
CA LYS A 91 -6.14 -15.70 -19.52
C LYS A 91 -7.22 -15.41 -18.49
N ARG A 92 -7.34 -16.25 -17.45
CA ARG A 92 -8.35 -16.13 -16.40
C ARG A 92 -7.76 -15.48 -15.14
N GLU A 93 -8.56 -14.67 -14.46
CA GLU A 93 -8.28 -14.16 -13.12
C GLU A 93 -8.18 -15.34 -12.14
N ALA A 94 -7.16 -15.32 -11.28
CA ALA A 94 -6.86 -16.42 -10.36
C ALA A 94 -6.95 -15.91 -8.91
N ARG A 95 -5.80 -15.63 -8.29
CA ARG A 95 -5.77 -14.94 -6.99
C ARG A 95 -6.25 -13.49 -7.16
N PRO A 96 -7.06 -12.96 -6.22
CA PRO A 96 -7.37 -11.53 -6.17
C PRO A 96 -6.11 -10.68 -6.11
N ALA A 97 -6.12 -9.57 -6.84
CA ALA A 97 -5.10 -8.53 -6.74
C ALA A 97 -5.11 -7.85 -5.36
N ASP A 98 -4.02 -7.19 -4.99
CA ASP A 98 -3.91 -6.51 -3.71
C ASP A 98 -4.94 -5.37 -3.59
N SER A 99 -5.16 -4.58 -4.64
CA SER A 99 -6.23 -3.56 -4.68
C SER A 99 -7.64 -4.15 -4.45
N ALA A 100 -7.91 -5.35 -4.96
CA ALA A 100 -9.17 -6.04 -4.75
C ALA A 100 -9.33 -6.48 -3.28
N ILE A 101 -8.26 -7.00 -2.68
CA ILE A 101 -8.22 -7.35 -1.25
C ILE A 101 -8.38 -6.11 -0.38
N LEU A 102 -7.72 -5.00 -0.71
CA LEU A 102 -7.82 -3.73 0.00
C LEU A 102 -9.25 -3.17 -0.10
N THR A 103 -9.87 -3.22 -1.29
CA THR A 103 -11.26 -2.77 -1.49
C THR A 103 -12.23 -3.63 -0.69
N ALA A 104 -12.07 -4.96 -0.68
CA ALA A 104 -12.87 -5.86 0.15
C ALA A 104 -12.76 -5.53 1.65
N ARG A 105 -11.56 -5.15 2.11
CA ARG A 105 -11.35 -4.67 3.48
C ARG A 105 -12.02 -3.31 3.73
N LEU A 106 -11.96 -2.38 2.78
CA LEU A 106 -12.63 -1.08 2.87
C LEU A 106 -14.15 -1.21 2.92
N ILE A 107 -14.74 -2.26 2.32
CA ILE A 107 -16.16 -2.62 2.45
C ILE A 107 -16.46 -3.18 3.85
N ASP A 108 -15.67 -4.14 4.32
CA ASP A 108 -15.89 -4.82 5.60
C ASP A 108 -15.85 -3.88 6.79
N ARG A 109 -14.82 -3.03 6.86
CA ARG A 109 -14.51 -2.17 8.02
C ARG A 109 -15.68 -1.29 8.48
N PRO A 110 -16.33 -0.47 7.62
CA PRO A 110 -17.43 0.38 8.06
C PRO A 110 -18.77 -0.35 8.17
N LEU A 111 -18.97 -1.49 7.50
CA LEU A 111 -20.24 -2.23 7.56
C LEU A 111 -20.32 -3.17 8.76
N ARG A 112 -19.20 -3.83 9.12
CA ARG A 112 -19.15 -4.79 10.24
C ARG A 112 -19.74 -4.26 11.56
N PRO A 113 -19.43 -3.04 12.04
CA PRO A 113 -20.01 -2.53 13.29
C PRO A 113 -21.51 -2.18 13.18
N MET A 114 -22.05 -2.10 11.97
CA MET A 114 -23.46 -1.74 11.73
C MET A 114 -24.42 -2.95 11.79
N PHE A 115 -23.88 -4.16 11.86
CA PHE A 115 -24.68 -5.37 12.09
C PHE A 115 -24.94 -5.57 13.59
N PRO A 116 -26.06 -6.24 13.96
CA PRO A 116 -26.37 -6.55 15.35
C PRO A 116 -25.22 -7.27 16.06
N LYS A 117 -24.82 -6.74 17.22
CA LYS A 117 -23.74 -7.32 18.03
C LYS A 117 -24.06 -8.75 18.41
N GLY A 118 -23.11 -9.66 18.16
CA GLY A 118 -23.24 -11.08 18.49
C GLY A 118 -24.05 -11.92 17.49
N MET A 119 -24.42 -11.34 16.34
CA MET A 119 -25.02 -12.09 15.23
C MET A 119 -24.09 -13.21 14.75
N GLN A 120 -24.65 -14.40 14.50
CA GLN A 120 -23.88 -15.60 14.15
C GLN A 120 -24.17 -16.15 12.75
N ASN A 121 -25.15 -15.62 12.02
CA ASN A 121 -25.43 -16.04 10.64
C ASN A 121 -24.26 -15.70 9.72
N ASP A 122 -24.00 -16.58 8.75
CA ASP A 122 -23.10 -16.28 7.63
C ASP A 122 -23.70 -15.18 6.78
N VAL A 123 -22.95 -14.08 6.63
CA VAL A 123 -23.30 -12.97 5.75
C VAL A 123 -22.23 -12.84 4.68
N GLN A 124 -22.64 -12.87 3.41
CA GLN A 124 -21.73 -12.70 2.28
C GLN A 124 -22.11 -11.47 1.47
N LEU A 125 -21.13 -10.58 1.27
CA LEU A 125 -21.21 -9.41 0.41
C LEU A 125 -20.22 -9.59 -0.74
N ILE A 126 -20.74 -9.58 -1.97
CA ILE A 126 -19.89 -9.66 -3.16
C ILE A 126 -20.15 -8.39 -3.98
N VAL A 127 -19.09 -7.62 -4.23
CA VAL A 127 -19.13 -6.50 -5.16
C VAL A 127 -18.31 -6.85 -6.38
N THR A 128 -18.96 -6.98 -7.52
CA THR A 128 -18.33 -7.26 -8.81
C THR A 128 -18.26 -5.99 -9.64
N LEU A 129 -17.06 -5.65 -10.11
CA LEU A 129 -16.89 -4.59 -11.07
C LEU A 129 -17.33 -5.05 -12.46
N LEU A 130 -18.29 -4.34 -13.05
CA LEU A 130 -18.81 -4.61 -14.38
C LEU A 130 -18.18 -3.73 -15.45
N GLN A 131 -17.91 -2.47 -15.12
CA GLN A 131 -17.32 -1.49 -16.03
C GLN A 131 -16.51 -0.45 -15.25
N ALA A 132 -15.38 -0.03 -15.78
CA ALA A 132 -14.63 1.15 -15.31
C ALA A 132 -13.75 1.71 -16.43
N LYS A 133 -13.47 3.01 -16.34
CA LYS A 133 -12.47 3.68 -17.19
C LYS A 133 -11.03 3.28 -16.81
N GLY A 134 -10.80 2.93 -15.54
CA GLY A 134 -9.48 2.55 -15.03
C GLY A 134 -8.54 3.72 -14.73
N ASP A 135 -9.09 4.92 -14.48
CA ASP A 135 -8.33 6.14 -14.16
C ASP A 135 -8.48 6.59 -12.69
N ARG A 136 -9.31 5.90 -11.91
CA ARG A 136 -9.65 6.22 -10.52
C ARG A 136 -10.09 4.99 -9.74
N SER A 137 -9.97 5.06 -8.41
CA SER A 137 -10.44 4.02 -7.51
C SER A 137 -11.97 3.95 -7.49
N VAL A 138 -12.49 2.74 -7.32
CA VAL A 138 -13.94 2.44 -7.25
C VAL A 138 -14.37 2.00 -5.84
N ALA A 139 -13.47 2.11 -4.86
CA ALA A 139 -13.68 1.56 -3.52
C ALA A 139 -14.80 2.28 -2.74
N ALA A 140 -14.97 3.58 -2.92
CA ALA A 140 -16.01 4.35 -2.23
C ALA A 140 -17.42 3.98 -2.73
N GLU A 141 -17.55 3.81 -4.03
CA GLU A 141 -18.76 3.36 -4.71
C GLU A 141 -19.07 1.92 -4.32
N ALA A 142 -18.05 1.07 -4.20
CA ALA A 142 -18.21 -0.32 -3.77
C ALA A 142 -18.75 -0.45 -2.33
N ILE A 143 -18.30 0.41 -1.40
CA ILE A 143 -18.86 0.47 -0.03
C ILE A 143 -20.35 0.81 -0.06
N THR A 144 -20.70 1.87 -0.80
CA THR A 144 -22.09 2.35 -0.92
C THR A 144 -22.98 1.30 -1.60
N ALA A 145 -22.47 0.60 -2.61
CA ALA A 145 -23.16 -0.50 -3.28
C ALA A 145 -23.42 -1.67 -2.31
N ALA A 146 -22.41 -2.10 -1.55
CA ALA A 146 -22.55 -3.16 -0.56
C ALA A 146 -23.57 -2.81 0.53
N SER A 147 -23.51 -1.59 1.08
CA SER A 147 -24.50 -1.08 2.03
C SER A 147 -25.92 -1.15 1.48
N THR A 148 -26.11 -0.68 0.24
CA THR A 148 -27.43 -0.67 -0.40
C THR A 148 -27.94 -2.11 -0.62
N ALA A 149 -27.08 -3.04 -1.06
CA ALA A 149 -27.45 -4.45 -1.21
C ALA A 149 -27.89 -5.08 0.13
N VAL A 150 -27.19 -4.79 1.23
CA VAL A 150 -27.58 -5.24 2.58
C VAL A 150 -28.95 -4.70 2.96
N GLN A 151 -29.20 -3.41 2.73
CA GLN A 151 -30.51 -2.83 3.06
C GLN A 151 -31.65 -3.49 2.28
N LEU A 152 -31.45 -3.75 0.99
CA LEU A 152 -32.46 -4.41 0.15
C LEU A 152 -32.66 -5.90 0.51
N SER A 153 -31.66 -6.53 1.14
CA SER A 153 -31.71 -7.95 1.52
C SER A 153 -32.61 -8.27 2.72
N GLY A 154 -33.01 -7.24 3.47
CA GLY A 154 -33.73 -7.40 4.74
C GLY A 154 -32.86 -7.89 5.90
N ILE A 155 -31.56 -8.09 5.70
CA ILE A 155 -30.60 -8.32 6.79
C ILE A 155 -30.62 -7.09 7.71
N PRO A 156 -30.71 -7.27 9.04
CA PRO A 156 -30.70 -6.16 9.97
C PRO A 156 -29.37 -5.40 9.88
N ILE A 157 -29.46 -4.11 9.59
CA ILE A 157 -28.36 -3.15 9.65
C ILE A 157 -28.89 -1.88 10.31
N GLU A 158 -28.09 -1.26 11.17
CA GLU A 158 -28.57 -0.13 11.99
C GLU A 158 -28.86 1.14 11.17
N ALA A 159 -28.03 1.42 10.17
CA ALA A 159 -28.20 2.56 9.27
C ALA A 159 -27.47 2.31 7.94
N PRO A 160 -27.86 3.01 6.86
CA PRO A 160 -27.07 3.09 5.64
C PRO A 160 -25.64 3.57 5.93
N VAL A 161 -24.69 2.96 5.23
CA VAL A 161 -23.31 3.43 5.17
C VAL A 161 -23.02 3.90 3.75
N ALA A 162 -22.39 5.06 3.62
CA ALA A 162 -21.87 5.53 2.35
C ALA A 162 -20.41 5.93 2.50
N ALA A 163 -19.71 6.00 1.38
CA ALA A 163 -18.33 6.44 1.33
C ALA A 163 -18.09 7.37 0.16
N VAL A 164 -17.08 8.23 0.32
CA VAL A 164 -16.56 9.09 -0.74
C VAL A 164 -15.04 9.06 -0.73
N ARG A 165 -14.45 9.29 -1.91
CA ARG A 165 -13.02 9.54 -2.08
C ARG A 165 -12.80 11.03 -2.33
N VAL A 166 -11.87 11.64 -1.60
CA VAL A 166 -11.59 13.08 -1.65
C VAL A 166 -10.14 13.30 -2.05
N GLY A 167 -9.95 14.18 -3.03
CA GLY A 167 -8.67 14.77 -3.40
C GLY A 167 -8.57 16.22 -2.97
N MET A 168 -7.37 16.78 -3.08
CA MET A 168 -7.10 18.20 -2.82
C MET A 168 -6.24 18.77 -3.95
N ASP A 169 -6.63 19.91 -4.49
CA ASP A 169 -5.87 20.59 -5.54
C ASP A 169 -4.73 21.44 -4.96
N GLU A 170 -3.94 22.06 -5.84
CA GLU A 170 -2.78 22.89 -5.47
C GLU A 170 -3.19 24.17 -4.71
N ASP A 171 -4.44 24.63 -4.89
CA ASP A 171 -5.02 25.78 -4.20
C ASP A 171 -5.64 25.39 -2.83
N GLY A 172 -5.63 24.10 -2.48
CA GLY A 172 -6.18 23.58 -1.24
C GLY A 172 -7.70 23.36 -1.25
N ASN A 173 -8.35 23.33 -2.41
CA ASN A 173 -9.77 23.00 -2.53
C ASN A 173 -9.98 21.49 -2.60
N PHE A 174 -11.04 21.02 -1.94
CA PHE A 174 -11.42 19.61 -1.95
C PHE A 174 -12.36 19.28 -3.11
N PHE A 175 -12.16 18.10 -3.70
CA PHE A 175 -13.02 17.58 -4.75
C PHE A 175 -13.22 16.08 -4.61
N LEU A 176 -14.32 15.59 -5.20
CA LEU A 176 -14.70 14.18 -5.14
C LEU A 176 -14.07 13.36 -6.26
N ASN A 177 -13.83 12.10 -5.94
CA ASN A 177 -13.41 11.04 -6.84
C ASN A 177 -12.23 11.41 -7.76
N PRO A 178 -11.07 11.76 -7.16
CA PRO A 178 -9.87 12.10 -7.91
C PRO A 178 -9.42 10.94 -8.81
N THR A 179 -8.86 11.28 -9.97
CA THR A 179 -8.04 10.32 -10.74
C THR A 179 -6.81 9.91 -9.92
N TYR A 180 -6.15 8.81 -10.30
CA TYR A 180 -4.90 8.41 -9.64
C TYR A 180 -3.84 9.51 -9.68
N GLU A 181 -3.64 10.14 -10.84
CA GLU A 181 -2.72 11.27 -11.01
C GLU A 181 -3.09 12.46 -10.10
N GLN A 182 -4.38 12.79 -9.98
CA GLN A 182 -4.84 13.86 -9.09
C GLN A 182 -4.62 13.52 -7.62
N ALA A 183 -4.87 12.27 -7.21
CA ALA A 183 -4.66 11.81 -5.84
C ALA A 183 -3.17 11.81 -5.44
N GLU A 184 -2.27 11.62 -6.40
CA GLU A 184 -0.81 11.72 -6.18
C GLU A 184 -0.33 13.15 -5.87
N LYS A 185 -1.12 14.19 -6.16
CA LYS A 185 -0.68 15.58 -5.96
C LYS A 185 -0.78 16.11 -4.53
N GLY A 186 -1.49 15.43 -3.62
CA GLY A 186 -1.61 15.97 -2.27
C GLY A 186 -2.37 15.09 -1.27
N LEU A 187 -3.62 14.77 -1.56
CA LEU A 187 -4.50 14.02 -0.66
C LEU A 187 -5.20 12.88 -1.41
N ASP A 188 -5.19 11.70 -0.81
CA ASP A 188 -6.01 10.55 -1.19
C ASP A 188 -6.74 10.05 0.05
N LEU A 189 -7.97 10.52 0.24
CA LEU A 189 -8.79 10.22 1.41
C LEU A 189 -10.01 9.40 0.99
N ILE A 190 -10.11 8.15 1.45
CA ILE A 190 -11.36 7.38 1.43
C ILE A 190 -11.95 7.42 2.85
N ILE A 191 -13.20 7.84 2.94
CA ILE A 191 -13.90 8.00 4.21
C ILE A 191 -15.32 7.48 4.07
N ALA A 192 -15.76 6.72 5.07
CA ALA A 192 -17.08 6.12 5.12
C ALA A 192 -17.77 6.41 6.45
N GLY A 193 -19.10 6.54 6.40
CA GLY A 193 -19.91 6.87 7.56
C GLY A 193 -21.39 6.68 7.33
N SER A 194 -22.15 6.87 8.39
CA SER A 194 -23.60 7.05 8.34
C SER A 194 -23.93 8.54 8.16
N ALA A 195 -25.22 8.87 8.09
CA ALA A 195 -25.66 10.27 8.11
C ALA A 195 -25.21 11.03 9.36
N ASP A 196 -25.05 10.32 10.49
CA ASP A 196 -24.80 10.94 11.79
C ASP A 196 -23.31 10.99 12.15
N ALA A 197 -22.50 10.05 11.66
CA ALA A 197 -21.13 9.93 12.10
C ALA A 197 -20.20 9.22 11.11
N ILE A 198 -18.90 9.51 11.24
CA ILE A 198 -17.83 8.82 10.52
C ILE A 198 -17.58 7.47 11.19
N LEU A 199 -17.34 6.43 10.38
CA LEU A 199 -17.11 5.05 10.83
C LEU A 199 -15.71 4.54 10.46
N MET A 200 -15.22 4.95 9.29
CA MET A 200 -13.95 4.45 8.75
C MET A 200 -13.23 5.56 7.97
N VAL A 201 -11.92 5.63 8.14
CA VAL A 201 -11.04 6.48 7.33
C VAL A 201 -9.83 5.67 6.85
N GLU A 202 -9.42 5.92 5.61
CA GLU A 202 -8.17 5.47 5.01
C GLU A 202 -7.60 6.64 4.19
N ALA A 203 -6.50 7.23 4.64
CA ALA A 203 -5.94 8.43 4.05
C ALA A 203 -4.44 8.32 3.78
N GLY A 204 -4.01 8.94 2.68
CA GLY A 204 -2.61 9.19 2.31
C GLY A 204 -2.44 10.63 1.90
N ALA A 205 -1.35 11.24 2.33
CA ALA A 205 -1.14 12.66 2.16
C ALA A 205 0.33 13.01 1.98
N ASN A 206 0.61 14.00 1.13
CA ASN A 206 1.91 14.64 1.04
C ASN A 206 2.04 15.70 2.15
N LEU A 207 2.15 15.22 3.40
CA LEU A 207 2.36 16.03 4.60
C LEU A 207 1.36 17.19 4.77
N ILE A 208 0.10 16.83 5.00
CA ILE A 208 -1.00 17.79 5.16
C ILE A 208 -1.19 18.17 6.63
N ALA A 209 -1.38 19.46 6.91
CA ALA A 209 -1.66 19.95 8.27
C ALA A 209 -2.92 19.30 8.87
N ASP A 210 -2.90 19.02 10.18
CA ASP A 210 -3.99 18.36 10.90
C ASP A 210 -5.35 19.10 10.70
N GLU A 211 -5.36 20.43 10.71
CA GLU A 211 -6.56 21.25 10.48
C GLU A 211 -7.14 21.02 9.09
N LYS A 212 -6.28 20.94 8.07
CA LYS A 212 -6.71 20.73 6.69
C LYS A 212 -7.29 19.33 6.48
N MET A 213 -6.75 18.33 7.16
CA MET A 213 -7.32 16.98 7.18
C MET A 213 -8.73 16.96 7.80
N LEU A 214 -8.95 17.72 8.88
CA LEU A 214 -10.27 17.85 9.51
C LEU A 214 -11.29 18.53 8.58
N GLU A 215 -10.90 19.60 7.88
CA GLU A 215 -11.75 20.23 6.86
C GLU A 215 -12.14 19.22 5.75
N ALA A 216 -11.22 18.35 5.35
CA ALA A 216 -11.50 17.29 4.37
C ALA A 216 -12.54 16.28 4.89
N PHE A 217 -12.50 15.94 6.19
CA PHE A 217 -13.48 15.06 6.82
C PHE A 217 -14.87 15.69 6.85
N GLU A 218 -14.96 16.99 7.16
CA GLU A 218 -16.22 17.73 7.14
C GLU A 218 -16.81 17.78 5.73
N TYR A 219 -16.00 18.16 4.74
CA TYR A 219 -16.40 18.16 3.33
C TYR A 219 -16.94 16.79 2.90
N ALA A 220 -16.24 15.72 3.26
CA ALA A 220 -16.62 14.36 2.91
C ALA A 220 -17.93 13.92 3.60
N HIS A 221 -18.11 14.23 4.89
CA HIS A 221 -19.29 13.81 5.65
C HIS A 221 -20.57 14.41 5.08
N GLU A 222 -20.52 15.66 4.58
CA GLU A 222 -21.66 16.28 3.91
C GLU A 222 -22.08 15.52 2.63
N GLN A 223 -21.15 14.93 1.89
CA GLN A 223 -21.46 14.13 0.70
C GLN A 223 -21.95 12.72 1.08
N ILE A 224 -21.38 12.14 2.14
CA ILE A 224 -21.84 10.86 2.73
C ILE A 224 -23.32 10.96 3.14
N LYS A 225 -23.73 12.05 3.79
CA LYS A 225 -25.15 12.29 4.18
C LYS A 225 -26.09 12.22 2.97
N LYS A 226 -25.71 12.83 1.84
CA LYS A 226 -26.51 12.78 0.60
C LYS A 226 -26.67 11.35 0.08
N LEU A 227 -25.58 10.57 0.08
CA LEU A 227 -25.61 9.17 -0.36
C LEU A 227 -26.40 8.27 0.59
N CYS A 228 -26.31 8.47 1.91
CA CYS A 228 -27.14 7.76 2.88
C CYS A 228 -28.63 8.04 2.66
N GLN A 229 -29.00 9.31 2.41
CA GLN A 229 -30.37 9.70 2.10
C GLN A 229 -30.87 9.04 0.80
N ALA A 230 -30.04 9.02 -0.25
CA ALA A 230 -30.35 8.36 -1.51
C ALA A 230 -30.61 6.86 -1.34
N GLN A 231 -29.85 6.18 -0.48
CA GLN A 231 -30.09 4.77 -0.15
C GLN A 231 -31.44 4.56 0.53
N GLU A 232 -31.81 5.39 1.50
CA GLU A 232 -33.11 5.31 2.17
C GLU A 232 -34.27 5.58 1.21
N ASP A 233 -34.15 6.59 0.35
CA ASP A 233 -35.18 6.92 -0.63
C ASP A 233 -35.32 5.84 -1.71
N PHE A 234 -34.23 5.18 -2.07
CA PHE A 234 -34.26 4.01 -2.95
C PHE A 234 -34.90 2.80 -2.28
N LYS A 235 -34.54 2.51 -1.03
CA LYS A 235 -35.08 1.41 -0.23
C LYS A 235 -36.60 1.49 -0.08
N LYS A 236 -37.17 2.68 0.12
CA LYS A 236 -38.63 2.92 0.22
C LYS A 236 -39.41 2.45 -1.01
N GLN A 237 -38.75 2.27 -2.14
CA GLN A 237 -39.39 1.77 -3.34
C GLN A 237 -39.65 0.25 -3.27
N PHE A 238 -39.13 -0.49 -2.31
CA PHE A 238 -39.24 -1.95 -2.25
C PHE A 238 -40.03 -2.43 -1.03
N GLU A 239 -40.78 -3.53 -1.21
CA GLU A 239 -41.34 -4.29 -0.09
C GLU A 239 -40.30 -5.30 0.39
N ILE A 240 -39.54 -4.93 1.43
CA ILE A 240 -38.41 -5.73 1.92
C ILE A 240 -38.90 -6.64 3.05
N LYS A 241 -38.69 -7.95 2.89
CA LYS A 241 -38.94 -8.93 3.96
C LYS A 241 -37.77 -8.95 4.92
N ALA A 242 -37.99 -8.49 6.16
CA ALA A 242 -36.96 -8.54 7.20
C ALA A 242 -36.50 -9.97 7.47
N LYS A 243 -35.19 -10.16 7.59
CA LYS A 243 -34.55 -11.38 8.05
C LYS A 243 -34.35 -11.34 9.56
N THR A 244 -34.44 -12.50 10.19
CA THR A 244 -34.25 -12.65 11.64
C THR A 244 -32.83 -13.12 11.94
N PRO A 245 -32.00 -12.30 12.60
CA PRO A 245 -30.65 -12.71 13.00
C PRO A 245 -30.72 -13.74 14.14
N SER A 246 -29.77 -14.65 14.14
CA SER A 246 -29.53 -15.62 15.21
C SER A 246 -28.37 -15.14 16.09
N PHE A 247 -28.52 -15.31 17.40
CA PHE A 247 -27.54 -14.94 18.40
C PHE A 247 -27.21 -16.14 19.28
N ALA A 248 -26.03 -16.11 19.91
CA ALA A 248 -25.71 -17.07 20.94
C ALA A 248 -26.67 -16.90 22.11
N VAL A 249 -27.30 -17.99 22.55
CA VAL A 249 -28.03 -18.02 23.82
C VAL A 249 -27.01 -17.94 24.94
N GLU A 250 -27.13 -16.94 25.82
CA GLU A 250 -26.26 -16.85 26.99
C GLU A 250 -26.66 -17.92 28.02
N ASN A 251 -25.66 -18.58 28.61
CA ASN A 251 -25.88 -19.53 29.68
C ASN A 251 -25.97 -18.77 31.02
N GLU A 252 -27.20 -18.49 31.47
CA GLU A 252 -27.47 -17.78 32.72
C GLU A 252 -26.83 -18.45 33.94
N ALA A 253 -26.79 -19.79 33.97
CA ALA A 253 -26.13 -20.53 35.05
C ALA A 253 -24.62 -20.29 35.07
N ALA A 254 -23.98 -20.16 33.89
CA ALA A 254 -22.57 -19.78 33.81
C ALA A 254 -22.34 -18.34 34.30
N ILE A 255 -23.25 -17.41 33.98
CA ILE A 255 -23.18 -16.02 34.46
C ILE A 255 -23.24 -15.96 35.98
N GLU A 256 -24.23 -16.62 36.57
CA GLU A 256 -24.40 -16.68 38.03
C GLU A 256 -23.18 -17.33 38.69
N ALA A 257 -22.71 -18.46 38.16
CA ALA A 257 -21.55 -19.17 38.69
C ALA A 257 -20.27 -18.32 38.67
N VAL A 258 -19.95 -17.67 37.54
CA VAL A 258 -18.76 -16.79 37.45
C VAL A 258 -18.84 -15.64 38.44
N ASN A 259 -20.00 -14.99 38.55
CA ASN A 259 -20.19 -13.85 39.46
C ASN A 259 -20.14 -14.27 40.94
N SER A 260 -20.44 -15.53 41.26
CA SER A 260 -20.35 -16.06 42.63
C SER A 260 -18.90 -16.40 43.04
N VAL A 261 -18.04 -16.74 42.08
CA VAL A 261 -16.66 -17.19 42.31
C VAL A 261 -15.64 -16.05 42.21
N LEU A 262 -15.77 -15.21 41.18
CA LEU A 262 -14.81 -14.15 40.88
C LEU A 262 -15.29 -12.80 41.43
N THR A 263 -14.37 -12.10 42.07
CA THR A 263 -14.60 -10.79 42.67
C THR A 263 -13.89 -9.68 41.89
N GLU A 264 -14.19 -8.42 42.20
CA GLU A 264 -13.41 -7.29 41.65
C GLU A 264 -11.91 -7.39 41.93
N LYS A 265 -11.49 -8.03 43.03
CA LYS A 265 -10.06 -8.23 43.33
C LYS A 265 -9.40 -9.19 42.36
N ASP A 266 -10.13 -10.20 41.87
CA ASP A 266 -9.63 -11.15 40.88
C ASP A 266 -9.43 -10.44 39.55
N TYR A 267 -10.41 -9.64 39.11
CA TYR A 267 -10.25 -8.82 37.89
C TYR A 267 -9.17 -7.74 38.06
N ALA A 268 -8.99 -7.18 39.25
CA ALA A 268 -7.90 -6.24 39.56
C ALA A 268 -6.50 -6.86 39.48
N SER A 269 -6.40 -8.18 39.57
CA SER A 269 -5.13 -8.90 39.39
C SER A 269 -4.77 -9.13 37.91
N ILE A 270 -5.72 -8.94 36.98
CA ILE A 270 -5.49 -9.05 35.54
C ILE A 270 -4.77 -7.78 35.06
N GLY A 271 -3.53 -7.97 34.62
CA GLY A 271 -2.66 -6.91 34.15
C GLY A 271 -1.25 -7.40 33.91
N GLY A 272 -0.40 -6.49 33.43
CA GLY A 272 1.00 -6.79 33.17
C GLY A 272 1.64 -5.78 32.23
N THR A 273 2.91 -5.45 32.49
CA THR A 273 3.68 -4.54 31.62
C THR A 273 4.01 -5.20 30.28
N MET A 274 4.27 -6.51 30.30
CA MET A 274 4.50 -7.32 29.11
C MET A 274 3.29 -8.23 28.83
N LYS A 275 3.13 -8.62 27.57
CA LYS A 275 2.08 -9.52 27.07
C LYS A 275 2.12 -10.87 27.78
N LYS A 276 3.32 -11.36 28.09
CA LYS A 276 3.50 -12.61 28.82
C LYS A 276 2.95 -12.51 30.24
N ASP A 277 3.17 -11.39 30.92
CA ASP A 277 2.70 -11.16 32.28
C ASP A 277 1.17 -11.01 32.30
N TYR A 278 0.62 -10.28 31.34
CA TYR A 278 -0.83 -10.20 31.12
C TYR A 278 -1.46 -11.59 30.87
N LYS A 279 -0.88 -12.40 29.97
CA LYS A 279 -1.39 -13.76 29.71
C LYS A 279 -1.31 -14.64 30.97
N ALA A 280 -0.22 -14.54 31.74
CA ALA A 280 -0.07 -15.29 32.97
C ALA A 280 -1.11 -14.88 34.03
N SER A 281 -1.42 -13.58 34.18
CA SER A 281 -2.45 -13.13 35.12
C SER A 281 -3.86 -13.54 34.70
N VAL A 282 -4.17 -13.53 33.39
CA VAL A 282 -5.43 -14.10 32.87
C VAL A 282 -5.52 -15.59 33.21
N HIS A 283 -4.50 -16.38 32.86
CA HIS A 283 -4.50 -17.83 33.14
C HIS A 283 -4.66 -18.15 34.62
N ALA A 284 -4.07 -17.36 35.52
CA ALA A 284 -4.23 -17.57 36.97
C ALA A 284 -5.70 -17.41 37.42
N VAL A 285 -6.42 -16.46 36.85
CA VAL A 285 -7.86 -16.26 37.12
C VAL A 285 -8.69 -17.36 36.46
N GLU A 286 -8.33 -17.80 35.26
CA GLU A 286 -8.97 -18.93 34.56
C GLU A 286 -8.85 -20.23 35.36
N GLU A 287 -7.63 -20.59 35.78
CA GLU A 287 -7.38 -21.80 36.57
C GLU A 287 -8.18 -21.78 37.88
N ARG A 288 -8.22 -20.64 38.57
CA ARG A 288 -9.03 -20.46 39.78
C ARG A 288 -10.51 -20.69 39.51
N LEU A 289 -11.05 -20.06 38.46
CA LEU A 289 -12.47 -20.18 38.09
C LEU A 289 -12.83 -21.63 37.72
N LEU A 290 -12.04 -22.26 36.85
CA LEU A 290 -12.30 -23.61 36.38
C LEU A 290 -12.16 -24.65 37.49
N SER A 291 -11.19 -24.48 38.39
CA SER A 291 -11.02 -25.37 39.55
C SER A 291 -12.17 -25.23 40.55
N ALA A 292 -12.66 -24.01 40.78
CA ALA A 292 -13.78 -23.77 41.69
C ALA A 292 -15.11 -24.36 41.21
N LEU A 293 -15.27 -24.52 39.89
CA LEU A 293 -16.50 -24.99 39.25
C LEU A 293 -16.35 -26.37 38.58
N GLU A 294 -15.28 -27.12 38.88
CA GLU A 294 -14.97 -28.41 38.24
C GLU A 294 -16.14 -29.40 38.32
N ALA A 295 -16.73 -29.56 39.51
CA ALA A 295 -17.87 -30.44 39.72
C ALA A 295 -19.13 -30.02 38.94
N ASP A 296 -19.35 -28.72 38.76
CA ASP A 296 -20.50 -28.20 38.01
C ASP A 296 -20.29 -28.34 36.48
N ILE A 297 -19.04 -28.27 36.02
CA ILE A 297 -18.64 -28.57 34.64
C ILE A 297 -18.85 -30.06 34.34
N GLU A 298 -18.42 -30.95 35.23
CA GLU A 298 -18.63 -32.40 35.10
C GLU A 298 -20.13 -32.77 35.12
N ALA A 299 -20.94 -32.00 35.85
CA ALA A 299 -22.39 -32.13 35.86
C ALA A 299 -23.08 -31.50 34.63
N GLU A 300 -22.32 -31.02 33.64
CA GLU A 300 -22.80 -30.42 32.38
C GLU A 300 -23.76 -29.23 32.56
N LYS A 301 -23.66 -28.48 33.66
CA LYS A 301 -24.47 -27.26 33.87
C LYS A 301 -24.08 -26.14 32.88
N PHE A 302 -22.81 -26.12 32.49
CA PHE A 302 -22.22 -25.19 31.54
C PHE A 302 -20.90 -25.76 31.01
N THR A 303 -20.44 -25.26 29.87
CA THR A 303 -19.13 -25.64 29.32
C THR A 303 -18.03 -24.73 29.86
N LYS A 304 -16.76 -25.18 29.75
CA LYS A 304 -15.59 -24.32 30.01
C LYS A 304 -15.62 -23.05 29.15
N GLY A 305 -16.07 -23.17 27.90
CA GLY A 305 -16.18 -22.04 26.97
C GLY A 305 -17.18 -20.98 27.46
N ASP A 306 -18.31 -21.40 28.03
CA ASP A 306 -19.30 -20.48 28.59
C ASP A 306 -18.72 -19.65 29.75
N LEU A 307 -18.02 -20.31 30.68
CA LEU A 307 -17.37 -19.66 31.82
C LEU A 307 -16.30 -18.66 31.39
N LEU A 308 -15.40 -19.07 30.49
CA LEU A 308 -14.31 -18.21 30.00
C LEU A 308 -14.84 -17.01 29.21
N LYS A 309 -15.92 -17.19 28.44
CA LYS A 309 -16.59 -16.10 27.72
C LYS A 309 -17.18 -15.07 28.68
N VAL A 310 -17.84 -15.50 29.75
CA VAL A 310 -18.38 -14.60 30.78
C VAL A 310 -17.24 -13.89 31.53
N MET A 311 -16.21 -14.63 31.93
CA MET A 311 -15.02 -14.07 32.58
C MET A 311 -14.37 -12.98 31.73
N GLY A 312 -14.15 -13.24 30.44
CA GLY A 312 -13.58 -12.27 29.50
C GLY A 312 -14.43 -11.00 29.38
N LYS A 313 -15.76 -11.14 29.25
CA LYS A 313 -16.67 -9.99 29.24
C LYS A 313 -16.58 -9.16 30.52
N ASN A 314 -16.52 -9.82 31.69
CA ASN A 314 -16.41 -9.14 32.98
C ASN A 314 -15.03 -8.46 33.15
N ALA A 315 -13.95 -9.10 32.69
CA ALA A 315 -12.62 -8.51 32.68
C ALA A 315 -12.55 -7.25 31.80
N ALA A 316 -13.14 -7.28 30.60
CA ALA A 316 -13.23 -6.12 29.72
C ALA A 316 -14.02 -4.96 30.35
N LYS A 317 -15.16 -5.26 31.00
CA LYS A 317 -15.92 -4.26 31.78
C LYS A 317 -15.10 -3.66 32.91
N PHE A 318 -14.37 -4.50 33.64
CA PHE A 318 -13.54 -4.06 34.75
C PHE A 318 -12.35 -3.20 34.28
N MET A 319 -11.70 -3.56 33.16
CA MET A 319 -10.66 -2.74 32.53
C MET A 319 -11.20 -1.33 32.22
N ARG A 320 -12.36 -1.24 31.55
CA ARG A 320 -13.01 0.03 31.24
C ARG A 320 -13.30 0.83 32.51
N LYS A 321 -13.90 0.21 33.52
CA LYS A 321 -14.18 0.83 34.82
C LYS A 321 -12.91 1.44 35.45
N ASN A 322 -11.80 0.69 35.47
CA ASN A 322 -10.53 1.18 36.03
C ASN A 322 -9.96 2.39 35.26
N ILE A 323 -10.10 2.43 33.94
CA ILE A 323 -9.64 3.58 33.14
C ILE A 323 -10.40 4.84 33.57
N PHE A 324 -11.73 4.76 33.75
CA PHE A 324 -12.55 5.90 34.16
C PHE A 324 -12.38 6.29 35.64
N GLU A 325 -12.36 5.31 36.55
CA GLU A 325 -12.34 5.59 37.99
C GLU A 325 -10.94 5.86 38.55
N LYS A 326 -9.91 5.21 37.99
CA LYS A 326 -8.55 5.24 38.53
C LYS A 326 -7.52 5.81 37.56
N ASN A 327 -7.93 6.18 36.35
CA ASN A 327 -7.04 6.72 35.31
C ASN A 327 -5.80 5.82 35.06
N THR A 328 -6.00 4.50 35.15
CA THR A 328 -4.93 3.48 35.10
C THR A 328 -5.31 2.36 34.14
N ARG A 329 -4.37 1.95 33.29
CA ARG A 329 -4.50 0.90 32.26
C ARG A 329 -4.03 -0.47 32.76
N LEU A 330 -4.19 -1.50 31.92
CA LEU A 330 -3.81 -2.90 32.22
C LEU A 330 -2.33 -3.07 32.59
N ASP A 331 -1.46 -2.21 32.06
CA ASP A 331 -0.02 -2.22 32.31
C ASP A 331 0.43 -1.16 33.32
N GLY A 332 -0.52 -0.49 33.98
CA GLY A 332 -0.25 0.56 34.96
C GLY A 332 0.00 1.95 34.38
N ARG A 333 0.03 2.10 33.04
CA ARG A 333 0.16 3.42 32.40
C ARG A 333 -1.09 4.27 32.59
N LYS A 334 -0.90 5.58 32.48
CA LYS A 334 -1.99 6.54 32.25
C LYS A 334 -2.48 6.48 30.79
N PRO A 335 -3.68 7.00 30.50
CA PRO A 335 -4.22 7.06 29.14
C PRO A 335 -3.30 7.72 28.12
N ASP A 336 -2.53 8.73 28.49
CA ASP A 336 -1.70 9.54 27.59
C ASP A 336 -0.24 9.05 27.44
N GLU A 337 0.16 8.00 28.16
CA GLU A 337 1.54 7.52 28.18
C GLU A 337 1.86 6.50 27.07
N ILE A 338 3.06 6.61 26.49
CA ILE A 338 3.61 5.68 25.49
C ILE A 338 4.43 4.60 26.20
N ARG A 339 4.49 3.39 25.65
CA ARG A 339 5.39 2.33 26.12
C ARG A 339 6.87 2.70 25.90
N PRO A 340 7.80 2.06 26.62
CA PRO A 340 9.23 2.25 26.41
C PRO A 340 9.63 2.05 24.94
N LEU A 341 10.50 2.93 24.45
CA LEU A 341 10.98 2.93 23.07
C LEU A 341 12.43 2.45 23.01
N TYR A 342 12.74 1.65 22.00
CA TYR A 342 14.09 1.25 21.64
C TYR A 342 14.23 1.25 20.12
N THR A 343 15.32 1.82 19.63
CA THR A 343 15.60 1.97 18.20
C THR A 343 17.06 1.66 17.92
N GLU A 344 17.31 0.98 16.80
CA GLU A 344 18.64 0.61 16.35
C GLU A 344 18.69 0.58 14.80
N VAL A 345 19.83 0.92 14.22
CA VAL A 345 20.10 0.90 12.77
C VAL A 345 21.45 0.24 12.50
N GLY A 346 21.70 -0.15 11.24
CA GLY A 346 22.98 -0.78 10.85
C GLY A 346 23.23 -2.16 11.47
N LEU A 347 22.18 -2.96 11.72
CA LEU A 347 22.25 -4.25 12.41
C LEU A 347 23.06 -5.29 11.63
N TYR A 348 23.03 -5.23 10.29
CA TYR A 348 23.61 -6.24 9.42
C TYR A 348 24.49 -5.60 8.35
N PRO A 349 25.79 -5.94 8.27
CA PRO A 349 26.75 -5.21 7.45
C PRO A 349 26.50 -5.33 5.94
N ARG A 350 25.82 -6.39 5.49
CA ARG A 350 25.59 -6.64 4.05
C ARG A 350 24.30 -6.05 3.50
N LEU A 351 23.36 -5.67 4.36
CA LEU A 351 22.06 -5.15 3.91
C LEU A 351 22.21 -3.67 3.59
N HIS A 352 21.39 -3.15 2.67
CA HIS A 352 21.57 -1.76 2.22
C HIS A 352 21.19 -0.79 3.34
N GLY A 353 20.11 -1.08 4.08
CA GLY A 353 19.78 -0.40 5.33
C GLY A 353 18.82 -1.20 6.18
N THR A 354 18.88 -0.98 7.49
CA THR A 354 18.15 -1.75 8.51
C THR A 354 17.66 -0.82 9.61
N GLY A 355 16.47 -1.10 10.12
CA GLY A 355 15.86 -0.35 11.21
C GLY A 355 15.11 -1.29 12.13
N LEU A 356 15.62 -1.49 13.34
CA LEU A 356 14.92 -2.17 14.40
C LEU A 356 14.18 -1.12 15.24
N PHE A 357 12.86 -1.23 15.28
CA PHE A 357 12.02 -0.38 16.11
C PHE A 357 11.27 -1.26 17.11
N GLN A 358 11.34 -0.89 18.38
CA GLN A 358 10.62 -1.55 19.46
C GLN A 358 9.88 -0.54 20.33
N ARG A 359 8.62 -0.84 20.61
CA ARG A 359 7.75 -0.09 21.52
C ARG A 359 7.03 -1.08 22.45
N GLY A 360 7.49 -1.16 23.69
CA GLY A 360 7.14 -2.25 24.60
C GLY A 360 7.42 -3.62 23.97
N ASP A 361 6.39 -4.46 23.87
CA ASP A 361 6.43 -5.79 23.25
C ASP A 361 6.16 -5.81 21.74
N THR A 362 5.98 -4.65 21.11
CA THR A 362 5.86 -4.58 19.65
C THR A 362 7.21 -4.26 19.05
N GLN A 363 7.75 -5.19 18.25
CA GLN A 363 9.05 -5.09 17.62
C GLN A 363 8.94 -5.36 16.12
N ALA A 364 9.45 -4.44 15.32
CA ALA A 364 9.52 -4.54 13.87
C ALA A 364 10.97 -4.36 13.40
N LEU A 365 11.44 -5.29 12.58
CA LEU A 365 12.70 -5.18 11.86
C LEU A 365 12.41 -4.85 10.40
N SER A 366 12.73 -3.64 9.99
CA SER A 366 12.57 -3.20 8.60
C SER A 366 13.90 -3.23 7.87
N ILE A 367 13.88 -3.72 6.63
CA ILE A 367 15.06 -3.92 5.79
C ILE A 367 14.82 -3.26 4.43
N VAL A 368 15.74 -2.40 4.03
CA VAL A 368 15.73 -1.73 2.72
C VAL A 368 16.60 -2.51 1.73
N THR A 369 16.09 -2.65 0.52
CA THR A 369 16.82 -3.08 -0.67
C THR A 369 16.64 -2.04 -1.77
N LEU A 370 17.75 -1.57 -2.31
CA LEU A 370 17.82 -0.59 -3.40
C LEU A 370 18.17 -1.32 -4.70
N ALA A 371 17.51 -0.95 -5.79
CA ALA A 371 17.75 -1.49 -7.12
C ALA A 371 17.65 -0.38 -8.18
N GLY A 372 18.15 -0.67 -9.38
CA GLY A 372 18.01 0.23 -10.53
C GLY A 372 16.57 0.32 -11.04
N PRO A 373 16.23 1.34 -11.85
CA PRO A 373 14.86 1.64 -12.30
C PRO A 373 14.10 0.46 -12.93
N GLY A 374 14.79 -0.43 -13.65
CA GLY A 374 14.18 -1.61 -14.26
C GLY A 374 13.58 -2.64 -13.28
N ASN A 375 13.74 -2.45 -11.97
CA ASN A 375 13.17 -3.33 -10.92
C ASN A 375 11.83 -2.84 -10.34
N GLU A 376 11.27 -1.77 -10.91
CA GLU A 376 9.93 -1.29 -10.55
C GLU A 376 8.87 -2.40 -10.64
N LEU A 377 7.89 -2.34 -9.74
CA LEU A 377 6.77 -3.27 -9.76
C LEU A 377 5.71 -2.76 -10.73
N ILE A 378 5.42 -3.55 -11.77
CA ILE A 378 4.29 -3.30 -12.68
C ILE A 378 3.04 -3.89 -12.03
N LEU A 379 2.11 -3.02 -11.64
CA LEU A 379 0.80 -3.41 -11.13
C LEU A 379 -0.16 -3.56 -12.31
N ASP A 380 -0.72 -4.77 -12.47
CA ASP A 380 -1.75 -5.10 -13.46
C ASP A 380 -3.02 -5.57 -12.73
N ASP A 381 -3.77 -4.60 -12.22
CA ASP A 381 -4.99 -4.81 -11.43
C ASP A 381 -6.23 -4.96 -12.30
N ALA A 382 -6.15 -5.86 -13.29
CA ALA A 382 -7.21 -6.03 -14.28
C ALA A 382 -7.57 -4.74 -15.04
N GLY A 383 -6.61 -3.82 -15.15
CA GLY A 383 -6.78 -2.50 -15.76
C GLY A 383 -7.46 -1.44 -14.89
N LEU A 384 -7.81 -1.74 -13.64
CA LEU A 384 -8.44 -0.80 -12.70
C LEU A 384 -7.55 0.40 -12.38
N ASP A 385 -6.26 0.13 -12.20
CA ASP A 385 -5.25 1.10 -11.79
C ASP A 385 -4.28 1.31 -12.97
N GLY A 386 -4.80 1.43 -14.21
CA GLY A 386 -3.94 1.52 -15.39
C GLY A 386 -2.88 0.40 -15.49
N GLU A 387 -1.81 0.65 -16.22
CA GLU A 387 -0.51 0.02 -15.92
C GLU A 387 0.27 1.07 -15.14
N HIS A 388 0.44 0.87 -13.83
CA HIS A 388 1.24 1.75 -12.99
C HIS A 388 2.53 1.05 -12.58
N LYS A 389 3.61 1.83 -12.61
CA LYS A 389 4.95 1.41 -12.19
C LYS A 389 5.21 1.95 -10.79
N GLN A 390 5.42 1.04 -9.87
CA GLN A 390 5.64 1.37 -8.47
C GLN A 390 7.13 1.26 -8.16
N THR A 391 7.73 2.38 -7.76
CA THR A 391 9.16 2.49 -7.44
C THR A 391 9.43 2.35 -5.95
N TYR A 392 8.47 2.65 -5.08
CA TYR A 392 8.55 2.41 -3.64
C TYR A 392 7.56 1.33 -3.22
N MET A 393 8.04 0.21 -2.69
CA MET A 393 7.22 -0.93 -2.28
C MET A 393 7.45 -1.25 -0.81
N HIS A 394 6.36 -1.48 -0.06
CA HIS A 394 6.45 -1.99 1.30
C HIS A 394 5.75 -3.35 1.45
N HIS A 395 6.53 -4.35 1.84
CA HIS A 395 6.01 -5.67 2.21
C HIS A 395 6.02 -5.84 3.72
N TYR A 396 4.90 -6.32 4.25
CA TYR A 396 4.71 -6.51 5.69
C TYR A 396 4.44 -7.97 5.99
N ASN A 397 5.19 -8.54 6.93
CA ASN A 397 5.10 -9.95 7.33
C ASN A 397 4.75 -10.06 8.81
N PHE A 398 3.74 -10.89 9.12
CA PHE A 398 3.26 -11.12 10.48
C PHE A 398 3.33 -12.62 10.84
N PRO A 399 4.54 -13.13 11.14
CA PRO A 399 4.73 -14.53 11.40
C PRO A 399 4.09 -14.96 12.73
N PRO A 400 3.66 -16.23 12.87
CA PRO A 400 2.96 -16.73 14.06
C PRO A 400 3.71 -16.54 15.38
N TYR A 401 5.03 -16.68 15.33
CA TYR A 401 5.88 -16.55 16.52
C TYR A 401 5.80 -15.13 17.12
N SER A 402 5.45 -14.11 16.33
CA SER A 402 5.34 -12.72 16.79
C SER A 402 4.26 -12.51 17.86
N VAL A 403 3.30 -13.43 17.95
CA VAL A 403 2.26 -13.45 18.98
C VAL A 403 2.37 -14.65 19.93
N GLY A 404 3.42 -15.47 19.76
CA GLY A 404 3.66 -16.69 20.53
C GLY A 404 2.74 -17.85 20.11
N GLU A 405 2.30 -17.89 18.86
CA GLU A 405 1.41 -18.93 18.33
C GLU A 405 2.12 -19.84 17.33
N VAL A 406 1.57 -21.05 17.15
CA VAL A 406 2.00 -22.00 16.13
C VAL A 406 0.86 -22.20 15.14
N ARG A 407 1.06 -21.80 13.88
CA ARG A 407 0.13 -22.07 12.77
C ARG A 407 0.93 -22.33 11.48
N PRO A 408 0.37 -23.09 10.51
CA PRO A 408 1.04 -23.31 9.23
C PRO A 408 1.32 -21.98 8.51
N MET A 409 2.54 -21.84 7.99
CA MET A 409 2.88 -20.72 7.10
C MET A 409 2.16 -20.92 5.76
N ARG A 410 1.21 -20.04 5.46
CA ARG A 410 0.55 -19.93 4.16
C ARG A 410 1.04 -18.66 3.45
N GLY A 411 0.46 -18.35 2.29
CA GLY A 411 0.71 -17.06 1.64
C GLY A 411 0.19 -15.88 2.46
N THR A 412 0.62 -14.67 2.09
CA THR A 412 0.26 -13.40 2.73
C THR A 412 -1.24 -13.22 2.85
N GLY A 413 -1.72 -12.96 4.07
CA GLY A 413 -3.13 -12.75 4.38
C GLY A 413 -3.62 -11.33 4.10
N ARG A 414 -4.95 -11.14 4.11
CA ARG A 414 -5.58 -9.82 3.88
C ARG A 414 -5.12 -8.74 4.87
N ARG A 415 -4.86 -9.13 6.13
CA ARG A 415 -4.39 -8.20 7.18
C ARG A 415 -2.98 -7.70 6.90
N GLU A 416 -2.09 -8.60 6.49
CA GLU A 416 -0.70 -8.29 6.15
C GLU A 416 -0.64 -7.35 4.95
N ILE A 417 -1.41 -7.63 3.88
CA ILE A 417 -1.50 -6.76 2.69
C ILE A 417 -1.95 -5.35 3.08
N GLY A 418 -3.02 -5.22 3.88
CA GLY A 418 -3.47 -3.86 4.26
C GLY A 418 -2.61 -3.15 5.29
N HIS A 419 -1.88 -3.86 6.16
CA HIS A 419 -0.85 -3.21 6.99
C HIS A 419 0.36 -2.78 6.14
N GLY A 420 0.72 -3.57 5.12
CA GLY A 420 1.72 -3.23 4.12
C GLY A 420 1.37 -1.93 3.40
N ALA A 421 0.17 -1.87 2.81
CA ALA A 421 -0.35 -0.70 2.11
C ALA A 421 -0.45 0.54 3.01
N LEU A 422 -0.85 0.38 4.29
CA LEU A 422 -0.84 1.50 5.25
C LEU A 422 0.58 2.04 5.47
N GLY A 423 1.55 1.16 5.67
CA GLY A 423 2.95 1.54 5.84
C GLY A 423 3.54 2.18 4.58
N GLU A 424 3.18 1.68 3.41
CA GLU A 424 3.58 2.23 2.12
C GLU A 424 3.05 3.66 1.94
N ARG A 425 1.75 3.85 2.18
CA ARG A 425 1.06 5.13 2.06
C ARG A 425 1.65 6.19 3.00
N ALA A 426 2.13 5.78 4.17
CA ALA A 426 2.77 6.67 5.14
C ALA A 426 4.11 7.25 4.67
N LEU A 427 4.80 6.61 3.72
CA LEU A 427 6.15 7.01 3.28
C LEU A 427 6.29 7.27 1.79
N LYS A 428 5.32 6.89 0.94
CA LYS A 428 5.44 7.01 -0.52
C LYS A 428 5.80 8.42 -1.00
N TYR A 429 5.29 9.47 -0.34
CA TYR A 429 5.59 10.86 -0.70
C TYR A 429 6.91 11.36 -0.12
N MET A 430 7.43 10.68 0.91
CA MET A 430 8.68 11.03 1.58
C MET A 430 9.90 10.43 0.89
N VAL A 431 9.73 9.31 0.18
CA VAL A 431 10.78 8.72 -0.66
C VAL A 431 10.88 9.52 -1.96
N PRO A 432 12.04 10.08 -2.33
CA PRO A 432 12.16 10.87 -3.54
C PRO A 432 12.06 10.01 -4.80
N THR A 433 11.55 10.63 -5.86
CA THR A 433 11.41 10.03 -7.18
C THR A 433 12.68 10.17 -8.03
N ALA A 434 12.72 9.49 -9.17
CA ALA A 434 13.78 9.68 -10.18
C ALA A 434 13.86 11.14 -10.65
N ALA A 435 12.70 11.82 -10.81
CA ALA A 435 12.63 13.23 -11.19
C ALA A 435 13.22 14.16 -10.11
N GLU A 436 13.20 13.74 -8.85
CA GLU A 436 13.80 14.45 -7.71
C GLU A 436 15.28 14.07 -7.49
N GLY A 437 15.89 13.37 -8.45
CA GLY A 437 17.31 13.00 -8.40
C GLY A 437 17.61 11.69 -7.67
N PHE A 438 16.59 10.87 -7.40
CA PHE A 438 16.76 9.56 -6.75
C PHE A 438 16.29 8.41 -7.68
N PRO A 439 17.12 7.99 -8.65
CA PRO A 439 16.75 7.02 -9.69
C PRO A 439 16.82 5.58 -9.19
N TYR A 440 16.21 5.29 -8.04
CA TYR A 440 16.22 3.97 -7.43
C TYR A 440 14.81 3.42 -7.29
N THR A 441 14.71 2.12 -7.48
CA THR A 441 13.59 1.33 -6.96
C THR A 441 13.93 0.93 -5.53
N VAL A 442 13.00 1.19 -4.61
CA VAL A 442 13.15 0.97 -3.18
C VAL A 442 12.13 -0.07 -2.73
N ARG A 443 12.64 -1.19 -2.20
CA ARG A 443 11.82 -2.19 -1.51
C ARG A 443 12.13 -2.16 -0.03
N VAL A 444 11.09 -2.04 0.80
CA VAL A 444 11.20 -2.21 2.25
C VAL A 444 10.40 -3.43 2.67
N VAL A 445 11.00 -4.29 3.48
CA VAL A 445 10.33 -5.43 4.10
C VAL A 445 10.34 -5.25 5.61
N SER A 446 9.16 -5.24 6.23
CA SER A 446 9.02 -5.18 7.68
C SER A 446 8.63 -6.55 8.24
N GLU A 447 9.55 -7.16 8.98
CA GLU A 447 9.36 -8.40 9.71
C GLU A 447 8.90 -8.09 11.14
N ILE A 448 7.69 -8.50 11.50
CA ILE A 448 7.20 -8.32 12.86
C ILE A 448 7.74 -9.45 13.74
N LEU A 449 8.59 -9.08 14.69
CA LEU A 449 9.29 -10.03 15.56
C LEU A 449 8.50 -10.31 16.84
N ALA A 450 7.80 -9.30 17.35
CA ALA A 450 6.89 -9.40 18.48
C ALA A 450 5.74 -8.39 18.33
N CYS A 451 4.55 -8.71 18.82
CA CYS A 451 3.40 -7.81 18.75
C CYS A 451 2.52 -7.87 20.00
N ASN A 452 2.40 -6.72 20.66
CA ASN A 452 1.41 -6.45 21.69
C ASN A 452 0.68 -5.11 21.47
N GLY A 453 0.64 -4.61 20.23
CA GLY A 453 -0.07 -3.37 19.90
C GLY A 453 0.51 -2.71 18.65
N SER A 454 -0.35 -2.48 17.65
CA SER A 454 -0.06 -1.76 16.40
C SER A 454 1.34 -1.96 15.80
N SER A 455 1.62 -3.20 15.40
CA SER A 455 2.84 -3.53 14.64
C SER A 455 2.92 -2.83 13.28
N SER A 456 1.80 -2.37 12.72
CA SER A 456 1.80 -1.52 11.52
C SER A 456 2.47 -0.16 11.75
N MET A 457 2.26 0.45 12.92
CA MET A 457 2.90 1.73 13.26
C MET A 457 4.37 1.53 13.62
N ALA A 458 4.71 0.43 14.28
CA ALA A 458 6.10 0.03 14.48
C ALA A 458 6.82 -0.20 13.14
N ALA A 459 6.16 -0.81 12.16
CA ALA A 459 6.70 -0.97 10.81
C ALA A 459 6.93 0.38 10.10
N VAL A 460 6.08 1.39 10.28
CA VAL A 460 6.34 2.75 9.73
C VAL A 460 7.61 3.34 10.32
N CYS A 461 7.76 3.31 11.65
CA CYS A 461 8.96 3.80 12.30
C CYS A 461 10.22 3.03 11.88
N GLY A 462 10.12 1.70 11.80
CA GLY A 462 11.19 0.83 11.30
C GLY A 462 11.58 1.15 9.86
N GLN A 463 10.60 1.35 8.98
CA GLN A 463 10.83 1.75 7.58
C GLN A 463 11.63 3.06 7.54
N THR A 464 11.19 4.10 8.27
CA THR A 464 11.91 5.38 8.32
C THR A 464 13.36 5.21 8.78
N LEU A 465 13.60 4.48 9.87
CA LEU A 465 14.96 4.18 10.35
C LEU A 465 15.78 3.47 9.27
N SER A 466 15.22 2.44 8.64
CA SER A 466 15.91 1.65 7.62
C SER A 466 16.21 2.41 6.33
N LEU A 467 15.34 3.34 5.91
CA LEU A 467 15.55 4.22 4.76
C LEU A 467 16.66 5.23 5.03
N MET A 468 16.65 5.83 6.22
CA MET A 468 17.72 6.73 6.65
C MET A 468 19.06 6.00 6.75
N ASP A 469 19.07 4.78 7.30
CA ASP A 469 20.25 3.92 7.37
C ASP A 469 20.77 3.53 5.98
N ALA A 470 19.87 3.34 5.01
CA ALA A 470 20.22 3.05 3.62
C ALA A 470 20.78 4.24 2.82
N GLY A 471 20.77 5.44 3.40
CA GLY A 471 21.15 6.67 2.70
C GLY A 471 20.10 7.14 1.69
N VAL A 472 18.83 6.71 1.85
CA VAL A 472 17.72 7.27 1.06
C VAL A 472 17.45 8.69 1.56
N PRO A 473 17.51 9.73 0.70
CA PRO A 473 17.33 11.11 1.10
C PRO A 473 15.84 11.45 1.28
N ILE A 474 15.19 10.79 2.25
CA ILE A 474 13.78 11.02 2.54
C ILE A 474 13.51 12.48 2.91
N LYS A 475 12.40 13.04 2.42
CA LYS A 475 12.05 14.46 2.61
C LYS A 475 11.84 14.83 4.08
N ALA A 476 11.23 13.92 4.84
CA ALA A 476 11.05 14.04 6.28
C ALA A 476 10.98 12.66 6.96
N PRO A 477 11.49 12.50 8.19
CA PRO A 477 11.28 11.30 8.98
C PRO A 477 9.83 11.24 9.50
N ILE A 478 9.19 10.07 9.39
CA ILE A 478 7.80 9.88 9.79
C ILE A 478 7.73 8.89 10.96
N ALA A 479 6.87 9.16 11.94
CA ALA A 479 6.52 8.20 12.98
C ALA A 479 5.04 7.83 12.92
N GLY A 480 4.73 6.62 13.38
CA GLY A 480 3.38 6.11 13.54
C GLY A 480 2.98 5.92 15.00
N ILE A 481 1.73 6.25 15.33
CA ILE A 481 1.12 5.95 16.63
C ILE A 481 -0.26 5.31 16.44
N ALA A 482 -0.63 4.42 17.35
CA ALA A 482 -2.00 3.93 17.46
C ALA A 482 -2.66 4.49 18.72
N MET A 483 -3.86 4.99 18.52
CA MET A 483 -4.73 5.58 19.51
C MET A 483 -5.97 4.71 19.64
N GLY A 484 -6.54 4.66 20.83
CA GLY A 484 -7.82 4.04 21.05
C GLY A 484 -8.79 4.93 21.81
N LEU A 485 -10.00 4.43 21.97
CA LEU A 485 -11.06 5.06 22.73
C LEU A 485 -11.71 4.01 23.61
N VAL A 486 -12.08 4.39 24.82
CA VAL A 486 -13.06 3.65 25.61
C VAL A 486 -14.19 4.60 25.98
N THR A 487 -15.43 4.12 25.90
CA THR A 487 -16.64 4.83 26.32
C THR A 487 -17.31 4.12 27.48
N ASP A 488 -17.89 4.88 28.39
CA ASP A 488 -18.77 4.37 29.44
C ASP A 488 -20.25 4.32 28.97
N GLU A 489 -21.12 3.81 29.83
CA GLU A 489 -22.56 3.69 29.56
C GLU A 489 -23.28 5.06 29.45
N ASN A 490 -22.68 6.11 30.00
CA ASN A 490 -23.22 7.48 29.97
C ASN A 490 -22.75 8.27 28.74
N GLY A 491 -21.89 7.68 27.90
CA GLY A 491 -21.29 8.33 26.74
C GLY A 491 -20.08 9.21 27.05
N ASN A 492 -19.54 9.16 28.28
CA ASN A 492 -18.22 9.71 28.56
C ASN A 492 -17.15 8.86 27.89
N TYR A 493 -16.02 9.46 27.56
CA TYR A 493 -14.95 8.77 26.85
C TYR A 493 -13.57 9.07 27.42
N THR A 494 -12.61 8.19 27.12
CA THR A 494 -11.19 8.40 27.37
C THR A 494 -10.39 7.95 26.15
N ILE A 495 -9.53 8.83 25.65
CA ILE A 495 -8.62 8.54 24.54
C ILE A 495 -7.36 7.89 25.10
N LEU A 496 -6.96 6.76 24.53
CA LEU A 496 -5.78 5.99 24.91
C LEU A 496 -4.67 6.19 23.89
N THR A 497 -3.48 6.58 24.33
CA THR A 497 -2.26 6.67 23.54
C THR A 497 -1.51 5.35 23.56
N ASP A 498 -1.00 4.92 22.41
CA ASP A 498 -0.20 3.70 22.27
C ASP A 498 -0.89 2.45 22.83
N ILE A 499 -2.03 2.11 22.23
CA ILE A 499 -2.86 0.98 22.70
C ILE A 499 -2.17 -0.37 22.59
N GLN A 500 -2.46 -1.23 23.55
CA GLN A 500 -2.11 -2.64 23.55
C GLN A 500 -3.14 -3.47 22.77
N GLY A 501 -2.79 -4.71 22.43
CA GLY A 501 -3.70 -5.61 21.70
C GLY A 501 -5.02 -5.88 22.43
N ALA A 502 -4.98 -5.99 23.77
CA ALA A 502 -6.19 -6.15 24.58
C ALA A 502 -7.07 -4.88 24.55
N GLU A 503 -6.45 -3.70 24.64
CA GLU A 503 -7.14 -2.41 24.62
C GLU A 503 -7.73 -2.07 23.24
N ASP A 504 -7.12 -2.52 22.14
CA ASP A 504 -7.76 -2.51 20.82
C ASP A 504 -8.99 -3.42 20.87
N PHE A 505 -8.81 -4.71 21.19
CA PHE A 505 -9.88 -5.71 21.16
C PHE A 505 -11.12 -5.27 21.96
N ASP A 506 -10.91 -4.80 23.18
CA ASP A 506 -11.97 -4.37 24.11
C ASP A 506 -12.29 -2.87 24.03
N GLY A 507 -11.61 -2.12 23.16
CA GLY A 507 -11.83 -0.69 22.93
C GLY A 507 -12.92 -0.40 21.90
N ASP A 508 -13.16 0.89 21.68
CA ASP A 508 -14.26 1.43 20.87
C ASP A 508 -13.78 2.10 19.57
N MET A 509 -12.48 2.37 19.47
CA MET A 509 -11.82 2.98 18.32
C MET A 509 -10.39 2.42 18.19
N ASP A 510 -9.95 2.21 16.95
CA ASP A 510 -8.55 2.00 16.55
C ASP A 510 -8.19 3.07 15.51
N LEU A 511 -7.44 4.09 15.96
CA LEU A 511 -6.99 5.20 15.13
C LEU A 511 -5.46 5.15 14.99
N LYS A 512 -4.98 4.93 13.79
CA LYS A 512 -3.56 4.92 13.43
C LYS A 512 -3.22 6.20 12.69
N VAL A 513 -2.18 6.88 13.16
CA VAL A 513 -1.79 8.18 12.60
C VAL A 513 -0.30 8.20 12.35
N CYS A 514 0.08 8.59 11.13
CA CYS A 514 1.46 8.75 10.67
C CYS A 514 1.71 10.19 10.24
N GLY A 515 2.86 10.72 10.60
CA GLY A 515 3.26 12.08 10.23
C GLY A 515 4.49 12.56 10.98
N ASP A 516 4.84 13.82 10.76
CA ASP A 516 5.85 14.55 11.50
C ASP A 516 5.25 15.72 12.31
N GLU A 517 6.09 16.65 12.78
CA GLU A 517 5.66 17.87 13.46
C GLU A 517 4.80 18.82 12.60
N ASN A 518 4.98 18.78 11.28
CA ASN A 518 4.36 19.68 10.30
C ASN A 518 3.02 19.16 9.77
N GLY A 519 2.81 17.84 9.75
CA GLY A 519 1.54 17.29 9.30
C GLY A 519 1.45 15.78 9.24
N LEU A 520 0.40 15.31 8.58
CA LEU A 520 0.02 13.91 8.43
C LEU A 520 0.42 13.38 7.06
N THR A 521 0.97 12.17 7.02
CA THR A 521 1.23 11.44 5.78
C THR A 521 0.27 10.28 5.55
N SER A 522 -0.24 9.68 6.62
CA SER A 522 -1.28 8.66 6.53
C SER A 522 -2.12 8.61 7.80
N LEU A 523 -3.39 8.27 7.62
CA LEU A 523 -4.34 8.09 8.72
C LEU A 523 -5.24 6.91 8.38
N GLN A 524 -5.41 6.00 9.34
CA GLN A 524 -6.38 4.92 9.26
C GLN A 524 -7.21 4.92 10.52
N MET A 525 -8.52 4.91 10.39
CA MET A 525 -9.43 4.85 11.53
C MET A 525 -10.48 3.78 11.33
N ASP A 526 -10.71 2.99 12.36
CA ASP A 526 -11.80 2.04 12.48
C ASP A 526 -12.55 2.29 13.80
N ILE A 527 -13.85 2.52 13.72
CA ILE A 527 -14.70 2.74 14.88
C ILE A 527 -15.57 1.50 15.11
N LYS A 528 -15.63 1.03 16.35
CA LYS A 528 -16.47 -0.10 16.77
C LYS A 528 -17.81 0.36 17.36
N LEU A 529 -17.96 1.66 17.58
CA LEU A 529 -19.21 2.33 17.91
C LEU A 529 -19.99 2.71 16.65
N LYS A 530 -21.18 3.26 16.85
CA LYS A 530 -22.04 3.82 15.80
C LYS A 530 -21.49 5.12 15.17
N GLY A 531 -20.24 5.46 15.48
CA GLY A 531 -19.44 6.54 14.91
C GLY A 531 -18.96 7.58 15.92
N LEU A 532 -18.09 8.49 15.48
CA LEU A 532 -17.48 9.55 16.32
C LEU A 532 -17.84 10.96 15.84
N LYS A 533 -17.99 11.88 16.80
CA LYS A 533 -18.16 13.32 16.53
C LYS A 533 -16.84 13.94 16.10
N MET A 534 -16.91 14.96 15.25
CA MET A 534 -15.72 15.67 14.74
C MET A 534 -14.82 16.24 15.86
N SER A 535 -15.41 16.75 16.94
CA SER A 535 -14.68 17.31 18.08
C SER A 535 -13.77 16.27 18.76
N LEU A 536 -14.20 15.02 18.83
CA LEU A 536 -13.44 13.92 19.40
C LEU A 536 -12.28 13.51 18.48
N LEU A 537 -12.51 13.51 17.17
CA LEU A 537 -11.45 13.26 16.19
C LEU A 537 -10.34 14.31 16.29
N LYS A 538 -10.72 15.59 16.44
CA LYS A 538 -9.76 16.67 16.66
C LYS A 538 -8.89 16.43 17.89
N GLU A 539 -9.50 16.15 19.05
CA GLU A 539 -8.74 15.85 20.27
C GLU A 539 -7.82 14.62 20.11
N ALA A 540 -8.29 13.58 19.42
CA ALA A 540 -7.51 12.39 19.16
C ALA A 540 -6.28 12.68 18.29
N LEU A 541 -6.40 13.54 17.27
CA LEU A 541 -5.28 13.97 16.43
C LEU A 541 -4.26 14.81 17.19
N GLU A 542 -4.72 15.73 18.03
CA GLU A 542 -3.84 16.55 18.89
C GLU A 542 -2.99 15.67 19.83
N LYS A 543 -3.62 14.70 20.51
CA LYS A 543 -2.90 13.72 21.35
C LYS A 543 -1.98 12.83 20.52
N ALA A 544 -2.42 12.40 19.34
CA ALA A 544 -1.59 11.60 18.45
C ALA A 544 -0.35 12.37 17.99
N LYS A 545 -0.46 13.69 17.74
CA LYS A 545 0.66 14.55 17.36
C LYS A 545 1.73 14.57 18.45
N ILE A 546 1.35 14.81 19.70
CA ILE A 546 2.25 14.78 20.87
C ILE A 546 2.99 13.43 20.93
N ALA A 547 2.27 12.33 20.71
CA ALA A 547 2.84 10.99 20.77
C ALA A 547 3.81 10.70 19.61
N ARG A 548 3.47 11.09 18.37
CA ARG A 548 4.36 10.97 17.20
C ARG A 548 5.63 11.78 17.40
N THR A 549 5.54 13.01 17.88
CA THR A 549 6.71 13.86 18.17
C THR A 549 7.64 13.21 19.20
N THR A 550 7.08 12.59 20.24
CA THR A 550 7.88 11.83 21.23
C THR A 550 8.64 10.66 20.59
N ILE A 551 7.98 9.90 19.71
CA ILE A 551 8.60 8.77 18.99
C ILE A 551 9.68 9.26 18.01
N LEU A 552 9.39 10.31 17.24
CA LEU A 552 10.35 10.91 16.33
C LEU A 552 11.60 11.39 17.04
N LYS A 553 11.47 11.99 18.23
CA LYS A 553 12.62 12.39 19.03
C LYS A 553 13.54 11.21 19.35
N ASN A 554 12.98 10.08 19.79
CA ASN A 554 13.75 8.87 20.09
C ASN A 554 14.42 8.29 18.83
N MET A 555 13.73 8.29 17.69
CA MET A 555 14.31 7.88 16.40
C MET A 555 15.47 8.79 15.98
N LYS A 556 15.31 10.12 16.11
CA LYS A 556 16.34 11.12 15.79
C LYS A 556 17.56 11.02 16.72
N GLU A 557 17.40 10.53 17.95
CA GLU A 557 18.53 10.21 18.85
C GLU A 557 19.38 9.02 18.34
N THR A 558 18.79 8.10 17.58
CA THR A 558 19.50 6.96 16.97
C THR A 558 20.12 7.31 15.63
N ILE A 559 19.37 8.00 14.77
CA ILE A 559 19.84 8.45 13.46
C ILE A 559 19.26 9.84 13.16
N PRO A 560 20.05 10.92 13.32
CA PRO A 560 19.53 12.29 13.20
C PRO A 560 19.10 12.68 11.77
N ALA A 561 19.75 12.10 10.76
CA ALA A 561 19.53 12.35 9.34
C ALA A 561 19.88 11.09 8.53
N PRO A 562 19.39 10.95 7.27
CA PRO A 562 19.86 9.89 6.38
C PRO A 562 21.38 9.87 6.28
N ARG A 563 21.97 8.68 6.11
CA ARG A 563 23.40 8.56 5.85
C ARG A 563 23.78 9.32 4.58
N GLU A 564 24.92 10.02 4.63
CA GLU A 564 25.43 10.78 3.47
C GLU A 564 25.83 9.88 2.30
N THR A 565 26.20 8.63 2.60
CA THR A 565 26.60 7.63 1.62
C THR A 565 25.72 6.40 1.75
N MET A 566 25.37 5.81 0.60
CA MET A 566 24.71 4.51 0.54
C MET A 566 25.68 3.39 0.93
N SER A 567 25.14 2.24 1.29
CA SER A 567 25.91 1.01 1.49
C SER A 567 26.79 0.69 0.27
N GLU A 568 28.02 0.23 0.48
CA GLU A 568 28.91 -0.25 -0.58
C GLU A 568 28.34 -1.44 -1.37
N PHE A 569 27.40 -2.17 -0.75
CA PHE A 569 26.69 -3.29 -1.36
C PHE A 569 25.46 -2.86 -2.15
N ALA A 570 24.98 -1.62 -1.96
CA ALA A 570 23.91 -1.08 -2.77
C ALA A 570 24.42 -0.81 -4.20
N PRO A 571 23.60 -1.05 -5.23
CA PRO A 571 23.97 -0.64 -6.57
C PRO A 571 24.15 0.89 -6.60
N ARG A 572 25.20 1.37 -7.26
CA ARG A 572 25.28 2.76 -7.70
C ARG A 572 24.46 2.90 -8.97
N VAL A 573 23.67 3.96 -9.05
CA VAL A 573 22.93 4.34 -10.26
C VAL A 573 23.45 5.68 -10.76
N ILE A 574 23.91 5.71 -12.02
CA ILE A 574 24.23 6.96 -12.73
C ILE A 574 23.21 7.14 -13.85
N SER A 575 22.52 8.28 -13.82
CA SER A 575 21.56 8.66 -14.84
C SER A 575 22.04 9.88 -15.63
N PHE A 576 21.93 9.84 -16.96
CA PHE A 576 22.29 10.96 -17.84
C PHE A 576 21.42 10.94 -19.09
N LYS A 577 21.24 12.12 -19.69
CA LYS A 577 20.47 12.28 -20.92
C LYS A 577 21.37 12.15 -22.15
N ILE A 578 20.89 11.47 -23.18
CA ILE A 578 21.50 11.39 -24.51
C ILE A 578 20.58 12.05 -25.54
N GLU A 579 21.04 12.20 -26.79
CA GLU A 579 20.16 12.67 -27.88
C GLU A 579 19.20 11.55 -28.32
N ASP A 580 18.00 11.92 -28.78
CA ASP A 580 16.96 10.95 -29.18
C ASP A 580 17.44 10.00 -30.29
N ASP A 581 18.23 10.51 -31.25
CA ASP A 581 18.81 9.71 -32.33
C ASP A 581 19.84 8.68 -31.83
N ASP A 582 20.48 8.97 -30.69
CA ASP A 582 21.54 8.16 -30.10
C ASP A 582 20.97 6.95 -29.33
N ILE A 583 19.68 6.95 -28.96
CA ILE A 583 18.99 5.80 -28.33
C ILE A 583 19.19 4.52 -29.14
N ARG A 584 18.99 4.60 -30.47
CA ARG A 584 19.11 3.44 -31.37
C ARG A 584 20.52 2.87 -31.42
N VAL A 585 21.53 3.74 -31.24
CA VAL A 585 22.95 3.35 -31.25
C VAL A 585 23.27 2.56 -29.98
N VAL A 586 22.83 3.04 -28.82
CA VAL A 586 23.08 2.36 -27.53
C VAL A 586 22.32 1.03 -27.43
N ILE A 587 21.06 0.98 -27.90
CA ILE A 587 20.28 -0.27 -27.90
C ILE A 587 20.87 -1.28 -28.89
N GLY A 588 21.23 -0.83 -30.09
CA GLY A 588 21.66 -1.69 -31.18
C GLY A 588 20.53 -2.51 -31.80
N LYS A 589 20.85 -3.30 -32.83
CA LYS A 589 19.86 -4.12 -33.54
C LYS A 589 19.32 -5.21 -32.62
N GLY A 590 18.03 -5.14 -32.27
CA GLY A 590 17.38 -6.14 -31.41
C GLY A 590 17.89 -6.17 -29.97
N GLY A 591 18.58 -5.12 -29.51
CA GLY A 591 19.14 -5.05 -28.16
C GLY A 591 20.53 -5.66 -28.01
N GLU A 592 21.20 -6.05 -29.10
CA GLU A 592 22.52 -6.71 -29.05
C GLU A 592 23.58 -5.84 -28.35
N THR A 593 23.66 -4.55 -28.68
CA THR A 593 24.67 -3.64 -28.11
C THR A 593 24.47 -3.43 -26.62
N ILE A 594 23.25 -3.11 -26.18
CA ILE A 594 22.94 -2.89 -24.76
C ILE A 594 23.14 -4.17 -23.94
N GLN A 595 22.75 -5.33 -24.47
CA GLN A 595 23.01 -6.62 -23.82
C GLN A 595 24.51 -6.92 -23.70
N GLY A 596 25.28 -6.60 -24.74
CA GLY A 596 26.74 -6.71 -24.73
C GLY A 596 27.38 -5.83 -23.64
N LEU A 597 26.99 -4.56 -23.56
CA LEU A 597 27.48 -3.62 -22.54
C LEU A 597 27.13 -4.09 -21.12
N CYS A 598 25.90 -4.54 -20.90
CA CYS A 598 25.47 -5.10 -19.62
C CYS A 598 26.31 -6.32 -19.21
N ALA A 599 26.54 -7.25 -20.15
CA ALA A 599 27.29 -8.48 -19.89
C ALA A 599 28.80 -8.22 -19.67
N GLU A 600 29.40 -7.36 -20.48
CA GLU A 600 30.84 -7.04 -20.41
C GLU A 600 31.19 -6.33 -19.10
N HIS A 601 30.35 -5.40 -18.66
CA HIS A 601 30.62 -4.57 -17.49
C HIS A 601 29.91 -5.05 -16.22
N ASN A 602 29.09 -6.11 -16.28
CA ASN A 602 28.28 -6.61 -15.18
C ASN A 602 27.40 -5.51 -14.55
N VAL A 603 26.70 -4.77 -15.42
CA VAL A 603 25.77 -3.68 -15.07
C VAL A 603 24.40 -3.94 -15.69
N THR A 604 23.38 -3.23 -15.21
CA THR A 604 22.09 -3.10 -15.89
C THR A 604 21.98 -1.71 -16.49
N ILE A 605 21.53 -1.61 -17.73
CA ILE A 605 21.33 -0.34 -18.42
C ILE A 605 19.85 -0.26 -18.80
N ASP A 606 19.16 0.73 -18.24
CA ASP A 606 17.79 1.08 -18.56
C ASP A 606 17.78 2.36 -19.40
N ILE A 607 16.96 2.42 -20.45
CA ILE A 607 16.82 3.61 -21.31
C ILE A 607 15.34 3.97 -21.36
N SER A 608 15.00 5.20 -20.96
CA SER A 608 13.64 5.73 -21.07
C SER A 608 13.36 6.33 -22.45
N ASP A 609 12.07 6.49 -22.77
CA ASP A 609 11.63 7.14 -24.01
C ASP A 609 12.08 8.62 -24.09
N ASP A 610 12.35 9.26 -22.95
CA ASP A 610 12.87 10.64 -22.85
C ASP A 610 14.40 10.73 -23.01
N ALA A 611 15.01 9.68 -23.58
CA ALA A 611 16.45 9.55 -23.79
C ALA A 611 17.29 9.60 -22.50
N VAL A 612 16.73 9.18 -21.35
CA VAL A 612 17.47 9.06 -20.10
C VAL A 612 18.03 7.64 -19.98
N VAL A 613 19.36 7.54 -19.92
CA VAL A 613 20.08 6.29 -19.68
C VAL A 613 20.38 6.20 -18.19
N ALA A 614 19.98 5.11 -17.54
CA ALA A 614 20.32 4.79 -16.16
C ALA A 614 21.18 3.52 -16.12
N ILE A 615 22.41 3.65 -15.65
CA ILE A 615 23.35 2.52 -15.49
C ILE A 615 23.39 2.16 -14.01
N SER A 616 23.10 0.90 -13.70
CA SER A 616 23.03 0.36 -12.34
C SER A 616 24.06 -0.75 -12.16
N GLY A 617 24.90 -0.68 -11.13
CA GLY A 617 25.92 -1.70 -10.86
C GLY A 617 26.67 -1.45 -9.55
N VAL A 618 27.58 -2.36 -9.18
CA VAL A 618 28.35 -2.24 -7.92
C VAL A 618 29.74 -1.68 -8.20
N GLY A 619 30.22 -0.76 -7.36
CA GLY A 619 31.58 -0.22 -7.43
C GLY A 619 31.85 0.61 -8.69
N GLU A 620 33.02 0.43 -9.28
CA GLU A 620 33.52 1.19 -10.45
C GLU A 620 32.94 0.70 -11.79
N ALA A 621 32.24 -0.43 -11.80
CA ALA A 621 31.67 -1.02 -13.02
C ALA A 621 30.75 -0.03 -13.77
N VAL A 622 30.02 0.79 -13.02
CA VAL A 622 29.11 1.82 -13.54
C VAL A 622 29.87 2.90 -14.30
N ASP A 623 31.01 3.34 -13.77
CA ASP A 623 31.83 4.39 -14.38
C ASP A 623 32.48 3.89 -15.67
N VAL A 624 32.94 2.63 -15.69
CA VAL A 624 33.49 1.97 -16.88
C VAL A 624 32.44 1.82 -17.99
N ALA A 625 31.23 1.36 -17.63
CA ALA A 625 30.12 1.25 -18.58
C ALA A 625 29.69 2.62 -19.14
N LYS A 626 29.63 3.65 -18.28
CA LYS A 626 29.35 5.01 -18.73
C LYS A 626 30.41 5.49 -19.73
N ALA A 627 31.69 5.29 -19.44
CA ALA A 627 32.77 5.68 -20.35
C ALA A 627 32.71 4.93 -21.69
N ALA A 628 32.25 3.68 -21.71
CA ALA A 628 32.01 2.93 -22.94
C ALA A 628 30.88 3.54 -23.78
N ILE A 629 29.76 3.92 -23.14
CA ILE A 629 28.64 4.62 -23.81
C ILE A 629 29.11 6.00 -24.32
N ASP A 630 29.83 6.77 -23.52
CA ASP A 630 30.33 8.09 -23.92
C ASP A 630 31.24 7.99 -25.16
N LYS A 631 32.11 6.96 -25.21
CA LYS A 631 32.96 6.68 -26.39
C LYS A 631 32.15 6.30 -27.62
N MET A 632 31.08 5.52 -27.44
CA MET A 632 30.18 5.11 -28.53
C MET A 632 29.44 6.31 -29.12
N LEU A 633 28.95 7.20 -28.25
CA LEU A 633 28.19 8.39 -28.62
C LEU A 633 29.07 9.60 -28.98
N TYR A 634 30.39 9.46 -28.86
CA TYR A 634 31.32 10.53 -29.18
C TYR A 634 31.13 11.00 -30.63
N LYS A 635 30.75 12.27 -30.79
CA LYS A 635 30.64 12.96 -32.07
C LYS A 635 31.98 13.64 -32.36
N PRO A 636 32.77 13.13 -33.31
CA PRO A 636 34.11 13.65 -33.53
C PRO A 636 34.08 15.08 -34.05
N GLN A 637 35.08 15.88 -33.68
CA GLN A 637 35.28 17.26 -34.10
C GLN A 637 36.57 17.41 -34.92
N VAL A 638 36.60 18.42 -35.78
CA VAL A 638 37.82 18.76 -36.53
C VAL A 638 38.91 19.16 -35.54
N GLY A 639 40.03 18.45 -35.58
CA GLY A 639 41.13 18.66 -34.64
C GLY A 639 41.39 17.48 -33.72
N ASP A 640 40.41 16.59 -33.51
CA ASP A 640 40.56 15.44 -32.61
C ASP A 640 41.65 14.49 -33.09
N VAL A 641 42.42 13.99 -32.13
CA VAL A 641 43.54 13.06 -32.37
C VAL A 641 43.24 11.75 -31.67
N PHE A 642 43.31 10.66 -32.42
CA PHE A 642 43.12 9.31 -31.91
C PHE A 642 44.42 8.51 -32.10
N GLU A 643 44.86 7.89 -31.01
CA GLU A 643 46.05 7.02 -31.01
C GLU A 643 45.65 5.55 -31.10
N ASN A 644 46.55 4.68 -31.55
CA ASN A 644 46.35 3.22 -31.61
C ASN A 644 45.11 2.77 -32.42
N CYS A 645 44.75 3.51 -33.47
CA CYS A 645 43.67 3.20 -34.39
C CYS A 645 44.07 2.05 -35.34
N THR A 646 43.14 1.16 -35.69
CA THR A 646 43.47 -0.03 -36.48
C THR A 646 43.17 0.20 -37.95
N VAL A 647 44.14 -0.06 -38.83
CA VAL A 647 43.89 -0.12 -40.28
C VAL A 647 43.04 -1.36 -40.58
N LYS A 648 41.82 -1.17 -41.10
CA LYS A 648 40.87 -2.25 -41.41
C LYS A 648 41.01 -2.76 -42.82
N SER A 649 41.16 -1.86 -43.78
CA SER A 649 41.35 -2.20 -45.18
C SER A 649 42.19 -1.14 -45.89
N ILE A 650 42.95 -1.58 -46.89
CA ILE A 650 43.78 -0.70 -47.72
C ILE A 650 43.22 -0.71 -49.14
N MET A 651 43.14 0.48 -49.74
CA MET A 651 42.70 0.72 -51.11
C MET A 651 43.79 1.53 -51.86
N ASP A 652 43.76 1.53 -53.19
CA ASP A 652 44.74 2.27 -54.00
C ASP A 652 44.76 3.78 -53.70
N PHE A 653 43.65 4.34 -53.21
CA PHE A 653 43.48 5.76 -52.94
C PHE A 653 43.58 6.15 -51.45
N GLY A 654 43.81 5.19 -50.55
CA GLY A 654 43.90 5.45 -49.11
C GLY A 654 43.69 4.21 -48.24
N ALA A 655 43.54 4.41 -46.94
CA ALA A 655 43.28 3.33 -45.99
C ALA A 655 42.08 3.66 -45.11
N PHE A 656 41.20 2.68 -44.89
CA PHE A 656 40.13 2.80 -43.90
C PHE A 656 40.69 2.43 -42.52
N VAL A 657 40.56 3.38 -41.60
CA VAL A 657 41.07 3.25 -40.23
C VAL A 657 39.89 3.30 -39.28
N GLU A 658 39.76 2.26 -38.45
CA GLU A 658 38.85 2.26 -37.31
C GLU A 658 39.46 3.08 -36.18
N TYR A 659 38.90 4.27 -35.95
CA TYR A 659 39.40 5.23 -34.96
C TYR A 659 38.58 5.21 -33.66
N LEU A 660 37.35 4.70 -33.72
CA LEU A 660 36.51 4.32 -32.58
C LEU A 660 35.84 2.98 -32.89
N PRO A 661 35.45 2.17 -31.88
CA PRO A 661 34.78 0.89 -32.12
C PRO A 661 33.59 1.04 -33.07
N GLY A 662 33.64 0.37 -34.22
CA GLY A 662 32.59 0.42 -35.25
C GLY A 662 32.53 1.70 -36.11
N LYS A 663 33.42 2.68 -35.89
CA LYS A 663 33.55 3.89 -36.73
C LYS A 663 34.83 3.85 -37.55
N GLU A 664 34.67 3.73 -38.86
CA GLU A 664 35.76 3.73 -39.84
C GLU A 664 35.73 5.00 -40.68
N ALA A 665 36.89 5.60 -40.90
CA ALA A 665 37.03 6.75 -41.79
C ALA A 665 38.27 6.62 -42.68
N LEU A 666 38.26 7.33 -43.80
CA LEU A 666 39.30 7.24 -44.82
C LEU A 666 40.47 8.17 -44.48
N VAL A 667 41.67 7.61 -44.41
CA VAL A 667 42.91 8.37 -44.58
C VAL A 667 43.24 8.37 -46.07
N HIS A 668 43.07 9.51 -46.74
CA HIS A 668 43.39 9.63 -48.16
C HIS A 668 44.90 9.53 -48.40
N VAL A 669 45.33 9.00 -49.56
CA VAL A 669 46.76 8.79 -49.88
C VAL A 669 47.65 10.04 -49.69
N SER A 670 47.10 11.23 -49.91
CA SER A 670 47.79 12.52 -49.71
C SER A 670 48.01 12.91 -48.25
N GLU A 671 47.30 12.26 -47.34
CA GLU A 671 47.25 12.55 -45.90
C GLU A 671 47.98 11.49 -45.06
N ILE A 672 48.70 10.57 -45.70
CA ILE A 672 49.46 9.50 -45.02
C ILE A 672 50.85 9.99 -44.57
N ALA A 673 51.59 10.67 -45.45
CA ALA A 673 52.97 11.10 -45.21
C ALA A 673 53.28 12.49 -45.79
N ASN A 674 54.41 13.08 -45.39
CA ASN A 674 54.87 14.38 -45.91
C ASN A 674 55.32 14.31 -47.37
N GLU A 675 55.85 13.16 -47.78
CA GLU A 675 56.28 12.88 -49.15
C GLU A 675 55.15 12.32 -50.03
N ARG A 676 55.36 12.27 -51.35
CA ARG A 676 54.37 11.75 -52.29
C ARG A 676 54.31 10.22 -52.18
N VAL A 677 53.22 9.72 -51.60
CA VAL A 677 52.94 8.28 -51.52
C VAL A 677 52.47 7.78 -52.88
N ASN A 678 53.23 6.88 -53.50
CA ASN A 678 52.86 6.23 -54.77
C ASN A 678 52.07 4.93 -54.56
N ASN A 679 52.33 4.22 -53.46
CA ASN A 679 51.64 3.00 -53.08
C ASN A 679 51.37 3.01 -51.57
N VAL A 680 50.11 2.84 -51.17
CA VAL A 680 49.67 2.87 -49.76
C VAL A 680 50.24 1.68 -48.98
N HIS A 681 50.42 0.53 -49.65
CA HIS A 681 50.96 -0.70 -49.04
C HIS A 681 52.41 -0.57 -48.54
N ASP A 682 53.15 0.44 -49.01
CA ASP A 682 54.51 0.71 -48.55
C ASP A 682 54.54 1.32 -47.14
N TYR A 683 53.42 1.95 -46.72
CA TYR A 683 53.31 2.70 -45.47
C TYR A 683 52.41 2.03 -44.43
N LEU A 684 51.38 1.31 -44.90
CA LEU A 684 50.34 0.73 -44.05
C LEU A 684 50.15 -0.75 -44.34
N LYS A 685 49.80 -1.52 -43.29
CA LYS A 685 49.33 -2.91 -43.37
C LYS A 685 47.98 -3.04 -42.68
N GLU A 686 47.13 -3.94 -43.17
CA GLU A 686 45.90 -4.29 -42.46
C GLU A 686 46.24 -4.83 -41.07
N GLY A 687 45.51 -4.38 -40.05
CA GLY A 687 45.79 -4.65 -38.64
C GLY A 687 46.83 -3.73 -37.99
N GLN A 688 47.53 -2.87 -38.75
CA GLN A 688 48.51 -1.93 -38.20
C GLN A 688 47.85 -0.88 -37.29
N LYS A 689 48.52 -0.55 -36.19
CA LYS A 689 48.12 0.50 -35.25
C LYS A 689 48.76 1.83 -35.65
N VAL A 690 47.94 2.86 -35.85
CA VAL A 690 48.35 4.20 -36.30
C VAL A 690 47.69 5.31 -35.48
N ALA A 691 48.31 6.49 -35.44
CA ALA A 691 47.68 7.70 -34.90
C ALA A 691 47.12 8.55 -36.04
N VAL A 692 45.88 9.03 -35.89
CA VAL A 692 45.15 9.79 -36.91
C VAL A 692 44.50 11.03 -36.30
N LYS A 693 44.44 12.11 -37.09
CA LYS A 693 43.75 13.36 -36.73
C LYS A 693 42.57 13.60 -37.66
N ILE A 694 41.44 14.06 -37.12
CA ILE A 694 40.31 14.51 -37.94
C ILE A 694 40.61 15.88 -38.52
N THR A 695 40.61 15.98 -39.84
CA THR A 695 40.93 17.21 -40.58
C THR A 695 39.71 17.89 -41.17
N GLY A 696 38.58 17.18 -41.28
CA GLY A 696 37.35 17.73 -41.84
C GLY A 696 36.29 16.66 -42.08
N PHE A 697 35.21 17.09 -42.74
CA PHE A 697 34.14 16.23 -43.21
C PHE A 697 33.98 16.41 -44.72
N ASP A 698 33.72 15.33 -45.45
CA ASP A 698 33.49 15.40 -46.88
C ASP A 698 32.12 16.04 -47.22
N LYS A 699 31.83 16.23 -48.50
CA LYS A 699 30.55 16.81 -48.97
C LYS A 699 29.30 16.01 -48.59
N LYS A 700 29.47 14.78 -48.09
CA LYS A 700 28.40 13.90 -47.61
C LYS A 700 28.41 13.76 -46.08
N GLY A 701 29.23 14.55 -45.37
CA GLY A 701 29.35 14.53 -43.91
C GLY A 701 30.21 13.41 -43.35
N ARG A 702 30.98 12.68 -44.18
CA ARG A 702 31.86 11.59 -43.73
C ARG A 702 33.19 12.13 -43.23
N GLU A 703 33.71 11.57 -42.15
CA GLU A 703 34.94 12.02 -41.50
C GLU A 703 36.17 11.81 -42.40
N GLN A 704 37.07 12.78 -42.39
CA GLN A 704 38.37 12.71 -43.08
C GLN A 704 39.49 12.65 -42.05
N LEU A 705 40.35 11.63 -42.17
CA LEU A 705 41.47 11.41 -41.28
C LEU A 705 42.79 11.78 -41.96
N SER A 706 43.76 12.24 -41.17
CA SER A 706 45.13 12.52 -41.62
C SER A 706 46.15 12.01 -40.60
N MET A 707 47.13 11.25 -41.08
CA MET A 707 48.33 10.88 -40.33
C MET A 707 49.39 11.97 -40.49
N LYS A 708 49.45 12.59 -41.67
CA LYS A 708 50.36 13.67 -42.02
C LYS A 708 50.23 14.87 -41.08
N ALA A 709 49.01 15.21 -40.66
CA ALA A 709 48.76 16.32 -39.75
C ALA A 709 49.40 16.15 -38.36
N LEU A 710 49.87 14.95 -38.02
CA LEU A 710 50.56 14.62 -36.76
C LEU A 710 52.09 14.54 -36.92
N LEU A 711 52.60 14.52 -38.15
CA LEU A 711 54.04 14.47 -38.41
C LEU A 711 54.64 15.87 -38.20
N LYS A 712 55.72 15.97 -37.41
CA LYS A 712 56.49 17.21 -37.31
C LYS A 712 57.00 17.59 -38.70
N LYS A 713 56.80 18.86 -39.08
CA LYS A 713 57.26 19.41 -40.35
C LYS A 713 58.77 19.38 -40.47
#